data_AF-A8R818-F1
#
_entry.id   AF-A8R818-F1
#
_cell.length_a   1.000
_cell.length_b   1.000
_cell.length_c   1.000
_cell.angle_alpha   90.00
_cell.angle_beta   90.00
_cell.angle_gamma   90.00
#
_symmetry.space_group_name_H-M   'P 1'
#
loop_
_entity.id
_entity.type
_entity.pdbx_description
1 polymer ?
#
loop_
_entity_poly.entity_id
_entity_poly.type
_entity_poly.pdbx_seq_one_letter_code
_entity_poly.pdbx_strand_id
1 'polypeptide(L)'
;MKFTVDGEHERTVDLYAKNRHDELVYVVDGLSEGTHTLKAVTQKTKTGSKIVNQVVKAEVYHAPYVLKDIVIDASMTLIQGSTKQIKATSVPEYAPMDDLSFSSDHADIVSVDENGKLSALKEGSATIRVACGDVVKTMEVKVLPQTKQIAGTIVDENLQYTQDTYEKVSTMGQMEETISAWRNDSAVSEIAIIAKDSSLEDVSIEVSDFTNAYGTIDASNVDATFVKSVDAYTGMPGWGYAPNRYPVGNCAESSDVLYTKDAVDIPFAGVQPIWVNVNIPKDTTAGVYTGTIKVSCKDTKEVLTFTYHVNVQNVVLPDATEFENGFDIELWQYPYSSAEYYGVEPFSKKHFEILESIMEKYKSIGGHAITTTINEDAWDRQTYSKNEVHYPSMVKWTKEKDGSFTYDFTDFDKWVQFNKDLGIGDKIVIYSIAPWHNSFTYWENGKLVKERFTVGSKRYNEVWTDFFTAMVKHPDEKGWFDDAYVGIDERGLSETALNLLDTIKNKDGKTLKTAGAMDNLTGGEHPKLARRIDDLNVGDTVVQNNPEVFQQLLKDRNALGLKTTLYSCTGHIPGNFSLSAPAENYWSILFAYKNGTTGFLRWAYDAWVEDPLRDTSHSSFEAGDCFLIFPDEKNVANPTAKSSIRLEKMAQGVRDVNKLMLMTEEFPQLQADVDALLNSFDTRYESKGYYLTDSGKQEIAKDMNTVHDGIAKITEKYLALKGTGVNRDKLLQAIENAKPLLSEKDLYTVESFTAFEAAYQEAEKALRDANSTQENLDKAANALVNTQKALVKVDKDPSAPNENPSDKPSVDHSDDVGTGDYTNLTVAFTVLGISAIGGYILYRKRKAMTNQE
;
A
#
# COMPACT_ATOMS: atom_id res chain seq x y z
N MET A 1 -17.08 -42.26 35.74
CA MET A 1 -15.75 -42.01 35.15
C MET A 1 -14.69 -42.83 35.86
N LYS A 2 -13.62 -43.20 35.17
CA LYS A 2 -12.45 -43.88 35.74
C LYS A 2 -11.28 -42.89 35.81
N PHE A 3 -10.76 -42.68 37.00
CA PHE A 3 -9.60 -41.82 37.27
C PHE A 3 -8.38 -42.70 37.54
N THR A 4 -7.22 -42.25 37.09
CA THR A 4 -5.89 -42.83 37.39
C THR A 4 -4.86 -41.71 37.48
N VAL A 5 -3.85 -41.84 38.32
CA VAL A 5 -2.65 -40.99 38.32
C VAL A 5 -1.47 -41.86 37.90
N ASP A 6 -0.77 -41.48 36.83
CA ASP A 6 0.33 -42.23 36.19
C ASP A 6 -0.01 -43.67 35.75
N GLY A 7 -1.29 -43.92 35.51
CA GLY A 7 -1.79 -45.25 35.23
C GLY A 7 -1.98 -46.13 36.47
N GLU A 8 -1.66 -45.61 37.66
CA GLU A 8 -1.90 -46.21 38.97
C GLU A 8 -3.07 -45.52 39.70
N HIS A 9 -3.32 -45.90 40.96
CA HIS A 9 -4.36 -45.33 41.83
C HIS A 9 -5.77 -45.29 41.20
N GLU A 10 -6.11 -46.35 40.48
CA GLU A 10 -7.35 -46.42 39.73
C GLU A 10 -8.58 -46.33 40.63
N ARG A 11 -9.50 -45.41 40.29
CA ARG A 11 -10.81 -45.31 40.94
C ARG A 11 -11.91 -45.01 39.93
N THR A 12 -12.94 -45.84 39.93
CA THR A 12 -14.17 -45.56 39.17
C THR A 12 -15.20 -44.90 40.07
N VAL A 13 -15.68 -43.74 39.64
CA VAL A 13 -16.62 -42.88 40.38
C VAL A 13 -17.84 -42.60 39.51
N ASP A 14 -19.04 -42.79 40.03
CA ASP A 14 -20.26 -42.36 39.35
C ASP A 14 -20.43 -40.84 39.53
N LEU A 15 -20.51 -40.10 38.43
CA LEU A 15 -20.65 -38.64 38.44
C LEU A 15 -22.10 -38.20 38.21
N TYR A 16 -23.04 -39.15 38.14
CA TYR A 16 -24.45 -38.83 37.98
C TYR A 16 -25.06 -38.38 39.31
N ALA A 17 -25.51 -37.13 39.37
CA ALA A 17 -26.29 -36.59 40.48
C ALA A 17 -27.55 -35.89 39.95
N LYS A 18 -28.68 -36.06 40.66
CA LYS A 18 -29.97 -35.43 40.30
C LYS A 18 -29.95 -33.90 40.51
N ASN A 19 -29.15 -33.44 41.49
CA ASN A 19 -28.83 -32.04 41.76
C ASN A 19 -27.31 -31.88 41.68
N ARG A 20 -26.80 -30.76 41.15
CA ARG A 20 -25.36 -30.56 40.94
C ARG A 20 -24.77 -29.64 42.02
N HIS A 21 -23.71 -30.09 42.67
CA HIS A 21 -22.89 -29.35 43.62
C HIS A 21 -21.40 -29.63 43.36
N ASP A 22 -20.53 -28.73 43.83
CA ASP A 22 -19.09 -28.93 43.77
C ASP A 22 -18.69 -29.95 44.86
N GLU A 23 -18.33 -31.16 44.44
CA GLU A 23 -17.98 -32.26 45.34
C GLU A 23 -16.64 -32.89 44.95
N LEU A 24 -15.85 -33.27 45.94
CA LEU A 24 -14.60 -34.00 45.73
C LEU A 24 -14.90 -35.44 45.32
N VAL A 25 -14.55 -35.80 44.09
CA VAL A 25 -14.86 -37.11 43.52
C VAL A 25 -13.66 -38.06 43.47
N TYR A 26 -12.44 -37.54 43.49
CA TYR A 26 -11.20 -38.31 43.41
C TYR A 26 -10.06 -37.58 44.13
N VAL A 27 -9.27 -38.32 44.90
CA VAL A 27 -8.09 -37.82 45.60
C VAL A 27 -7.03 -38.92 45.64
N VAL A 28 -5.77 -38.53 45.46
CA VAL A 28 -4.58 -39.37 45.62
C VAL A 28 -3.57 -38.56 46.40
N ASP A 29 -3.08 -39.14 47.49
CA ASP A 29 -2.08 -38.54 48.38
C ASP A 29 -0.76 -39.32 48.32
N GLY A 30 0.34 -38.68 48.72
CA GLY A 30 1.64 -39.35 48.84
C GLY A 30 2.35 -39.63 47.52
N LEU A 31 2.01 -38.88 46.46
CA LEU A 31 2.76 -38.89 45.21
C LEU A 31 4.19 -38.39 45.44
N SER A 32 5.14 -38.94 44.68
CA SER A 32 6.52 -38.43 44.66
C SER A 32 6.58 -36.99 44.15
N GLU A 33 7.68 -36.29 44.37
CA GLU A 33 7.91 -35.01 43.70
C GLU A 33 8.22 -35.22 42.22
N GLY A 34 7.55 -34.49 41.33
CA GLY A 34 7.75 -34.57 39.89
C GLY A 34 6.48 -34.40 39.07
N THR A 35 6.58 -34.68 37.76
CA THR A 35 5.44 -34.62 36.84
C THR A 35 4.55 -35.85 37.01
N HIS A 36 3.26 -35.61 37.27
CA HIS A 36 2.24 -36.66 37.38
C HIS A 36 1.13 -36.45 36.34
N THR A 37 0.59 -37.54 35.80
CA THR A 37 -0.49 -37.52 34.80
C THR A 37 -1.80 -38.01 35.42
N LEU A 38 -2.72 -37.07 35.71
CA LEU A 38 -4.11 -37.41 36.03
C LEU A 38 -4.89 -37.70 34.74
N LYS A 39 -5.37 -38.93 34.59
CA LYS A 39 -6.20 -39.35 33.46
C LYS A 39 -7.61 -39.67 33.93
N ALA A 40 -8.60 -39.12 33.23
CA ALA A 40 -10.00 -39.30 33.54
C ALA A 40 -10.75 -39.82 32.30
N VAL A 41 -11.27 -41.05 32.37
CA VAL A 41 -11.84 -41.77 31.22
C VAL A 41 -13.32 -42.01 31.43
N THR A 42 -14.14 -41.50 30.50
CA THR A 42 -15.57 -41.78 30.41
C THR A 42 -15.81 -43.27 30.20
N GLN A 43 -16.68 -43.87 31.02
CA GLN A 43 -17.03 -45.29 30.91
C GLN A 43 -18.21 -45.48 29.95
N LYS A 44 -18.28 -46.64 29.29
CA LYS A 44 -19.34 -46.95 28.29
C LYS A 44 -20.68 -47.31 28.93
N THR A 45 -20.68 -47.65 30.21
CA THR A 45 -21.89 -48.04 30.96
C THR A 45 -22.57 -46.81 31.54
N LYS A 46 -23.86 -46.62 31.25
CA LYS A 46 -24.68 -45.52 31.79
C LYS A 46 -25.28 -45.89 33.15
N THR A 47 -25.24 -44.96 34.10
CA THR A 47 -25.93 -45.04 35.41
C THR A 47 -27.19 -44.14 35.47
N GLY A 48 -27.38 -43.27 34.46
CA GLY A 48 -28.58 -42.44 34.25
C GLY A 48 -29.06 -42.41 32.78
N SER A 49 -29.82 -41.37 32.39
CA SER A 49 -30.36 -41.23 31.01
C SER A 49 -29.33 -40.80 29.97
N LYS A 50 -28.19 -40.26 30.39
CA LYS A 50 -27.06 -39.83 29.55
C LYS A 50 -25.73 -40.26 30.17
N ILE A 51 -24.70 -40.39 29.35
CA ILE A 51 -23.31 -40.47 29.81
C ILE A 51 -22.83 -39.03 30.01
N VAL A 52 -22.42 -38.67 31.22
CA VAL A 52 -21.97 -37.32 31.58
C VAL A 52 -20.50 -37.36 31.98
N ASN A 53 -19.70 -36.44 31.45
CA ASN A 53 -18.34 -36.15 31.90
C ASN A 53 -18.27 -34.66 32.22
N GLN A 54 -18.21 -34.32 33.50
CA GLN A 54 -18.09 -32.96 33.97
C GLN A 54 -17.13 -32.94 35.16
N VAL A 55 -15.88 -32.59 34.88
CA VAL A 55 -14.87 -32.22 35.88
C VAL A 55 -14.62 -30.74 35.66
N VAL A 56 -14.83 -29.93 36.70
CA VAL A 56 -14.75 -28.46 36.59
C VAL A 56 -13.33 -27.95 36.92
N LYS A 57 -12.67 -28.57 37.90
CA LYS A 57 -11.28 -28.26 38.30
C LYS A 57 -10.62 -29.48 38.94
N ALA A 58 -9.29 -29.48 38.95
CA ALA A 58 -8.48 -30.34 39.81
C ALA A 58 -7.65 -29.42 40.71
N GLU A 59 -7.57 -29.74 42.00
CA GLU A 59 -6.73 -29.02 42.95
C GLU A 59 -5.54 -29.92 43.32
N VAL A 60 -4.33 -29.38 43.21
CA VAL A 60 -3.09 -30.07 43.55
C VAL A 60 -2.48 -29.39 44.74
N TYR A 61 -2.22 -30.14 45.80
CA TYR A 61 -1.57 -29.67 47.01
C TYR A 61 -0.18 -30.30 47.10
N HIS A 62 0.84 -29.49 47.34
CA HIS A 62 2.21 -29.94 47.59
C HIS A 62 2.68 -29.39 48.94
N ALA A 63 3.69 -30.02 49.55
CA ALA A 63 4.38 -29.43 50.69
C ALA A 63 5.12 -28.16 50.23
N PRO A 64 5.18 -27.08 51.03
CA PRO A 64 5.82 -25.83 50.63
C PRO A 64 7.20 -26.09 50.01
N TYR A 65 7.42 -25.59 48.80
CA TYR A 65 8.70 -25.78 48.14
C TYR A 65 9.76 -24.95 48.89
N VAL A 66 10.76 -25.65 49.43
CA VAL A 66 11.85 -25.01 50.16
C VAL A 66 12.97 -24.68 49.17
N LEU A 67 13.28 -23.40 49.04
CA LEU A 67 14.46 -22.94 48.31
C LEU A 67 15.73 -23.47 49.01
N LYS A 68 16.55 -24.24 48.28
CA LYS A 68 17.82 -24.76 48.78
C LYS A 68 19.02 -23.96 48.31
N ASP A 69 18.99 -23.50 47.05
CA ASP A 69 20.04 -22.67 46.48
C ASP A 69 19.51 -21.78 45.35
N ILE A 70 20.32 -20.81 44.91
CA ILE A 70 20.09 -19.98 43.72
C ILE A 70 21.28 -20.18 42.78
N VAL A 71 21.03 -20.32 41.48
CA VAL A 71 22.08 -20.37 40.44
C VAL A 71 22.09 -19.03 39.70
N ILE A 72 23.27 -18.43 39.63
CA ILE A 72 23.58 -17.23 38.86
C ILE A 72 24.94 -17.41 38.18
N ASP A 73 25.24 -16.59 37.16
CA ASP A 73 26.58 -16.53 36.58
C ASP A 73 27.62 -16.09 37.62
N ALA A 74 28.83 -16.68 37.59
CA ALA A 74 29.87 -16.36 38.57
C ALA A 74 30.53 -14.99 38.32
N SER A 75 30.62 -14.58 37.06
CA SER A 75 31.21 -13.29 36.68
C SER A 75 30.71 -12.84 35.31
N MET A 76 30.78 -11.54 35.06
CA MET A 76 30.41 -10.92 33.80
C MET A 76 31.35 -9.76 33.45
N THR A 77 31.53 -9.50 32.17
CA THR A 77 32.15 -8.26 31.68
C THR A 77 31.11 -7.46 30.90
N LEU A 78 30.98 -6.18 31.24
CA LEU A 78 30.12 -5.21 30.59
C LEU A 78 30.95 -4.06 30.03
N ILE A 79 30.38 -3.30 29.10
CA ILE A 79 30.96 -2.07 28.60
C ILE A 79 30.18 -0.92 29.22
N GLN A 80 30.86 0.15 29.62
CA GLN A 80 30.20 1.33 30.17
C GLN A 80 29.05 1.79 29.23
N GLY A 81 27.89 2.11 29.82
CA GLY A 81 26.66 2.44 29.10
C GLY A 81 25.76 1.24 28.80
N SER A 82 26.28 0.00 28.82
CA SER A 82 25.47 -1.19 28.53
C SER A 82 24.59 -1.61 29.70
N THR A 83 23.54 -2.38 29.41
CA THR A 83 22.67 -2.99 30.42
C THR A 83 22.57 -4.50 30.23
N LYS A 84 22.28 -5.23 31.31
CA LYS A 84 22.12 -6.69 31.25
C LYS A 84 21.16 -7.19 32.32
N GLN A 85 20.23 -8.06 31.93
CA GLN A 85 19.37 -8.77 32.88
C GLN A 85 20.13 -9.92 33.55
N ILE A 86 20.11 -9.98 34.88
CA ILE A 86 20.59 -11.15 35.62
C ILE A 86 19.62 -12.32 35.41
N LYS A 87 20.18 -13.49 35.10
CA LYS A 87 19.44 -14.76 35.10
C LYS A 87 19.69 -15.49 36.42
N ALA A 88 18.66 -15.55 37.26
CA ALA A 88 18.66 -16.32 38.50
C ALA A 88 17.66 -17.48 38.40
N THR A 89 18.07 -18.68 38.81
CA THR A 89 17.17 -19.86 38.87
C THR A 89 17.25 -20.51 40.24
N SER A 90 16.13 -20.99 40.76
CA SER A 90 16.07 -21.67 42.07
C SER A 90 16.55 -23.12 41.99
N VAL A 91 16.98 -23.65 43.13
CA VAL A 91 17.26 -25.07 43.33
C VAL A 91 16.43 -25.55 44.53
N PRO A 92 15.50 -26.51 44.35
CA PRO A 92 15.04 -27.03 43.06
C PRO A 92 14.35 -25.95 42.20
N GLU A 93 14.29 -26.15 40.87
CA GLU A 93 13.80 -25.17 39.88
C GLU A 93 12.36 -24.67 40.12
N TYR A 94 11.56 -25.46 40.83
CA TYR A 94 10.17 -25.13 41.18
C TYR A 94 10.04 -24.41 42.53
N ALA A 95 11.13 -24.19 43.27
CA ALA A 95 11.06 -23.44 44.51
C ALA A 95 10.79 -21.95 44.22
N PRO A 96 9.82 -21.32 44.91
CA PRO A 96 9.51 -19.90 44.73
C PRO A 96 10.69 -19.04 45.19
N MET A 97 10.85 -17.88 44.55
CA MET A 97 11.85 -16.86 44.90
C MET A 97 11.15 -15.54 45.26
N ASP A 98 10.19 -15.62 46.18
CA ASP A 98 9.27 -14.50 46.50
C ASP A 98 9.98 -13.28 47.13
N ASP A 99 11.14 -13.51 47.76
CA ASP A 99 11.96 -12.48 48.43
C ASP A 99 13.28 -12.20 47.68
N LEU A 100 13.30 -12.34 46.35
CA LEU A 100 14.49 -12.10 45.55
C LEU A 100 14.89 -10.62 45.60
N SER A 101 16.13 -10.35 45.97
CA SER A 101 16.69 -9.01 46.13
C SER A 101 18.07 -8.90 45.50
N PHE A 102 18.34 -7.74 44.93
CA PHE A 102 19.59 -7.43 44.24
C PHE A 102 20.25 -6.21 44.89
N SER A 103 21.57 -6.24 44.97
CA SER A 103 22.35 -5.09 45.45
C SER A 103 23.74 -5.09 44.82
N SER A 104 24.31 -3.91 44.68
CA SER A 104 25.69 -3.71 44.22
C SER A 104 26.51 -3.09 45.35
N ASP A 105 27.74 -3.57 45.55
CA ASP A 105 28.66 -2.96 46.51
C ASP A 105 29.25 -1.62 46.00
N HIS A 106 29.23 -1.39 44.69
CA HIS A 106 29.64 -0.15 44.02
C HIS A 106 28.59 0.25 42.98
N ALA A 107 27.46 0.79 43.48
CA ALA A 107 26.35 1.21 42.64
C ALA A 107 26.69 2.34 41.65
N ASP A 108 27.79 3.06 41.87
CA ASP A 108 28.34 4.07 40.94
C ASP A 108 29.15 3.47 39.78
N ILE A 109 29.56 2.20 39.89
CA ILE A 109 30.24 1.43 38.83
C ILE A 109 29.21 0.57 38.09
N VAL A 110 28.42 -0.22 38.83
CA VAL A 110 27.32 -1.03 38.29
C VAL A 110 26.12 -0.87 39.21
N SER A 111 25.04 -0.29 38.72
CA SER A 111 23.77 -0.29 39.46
C SER A 111 22.94 -1.51 39.08
N VAL A 112 22.07 -1.96 39.98
CA VAL A 112 21.09 -3.02 39.72
C VAL A 112 19.73 -2.56 40.20
N ASP A 113 18.70 -2.69 39.37
CA ASP A 113 17.33 -2.35 39.76
C ASP A 113 16.66 -3.49 40.57
N GLU A 114 15.44 -3.24 41.05
CA GLU A 114 14.66 -4.20 41.81
C GLU A 114 14.34 -5.50 41.04
N ASN A 115 14.40 -5.46 39.72
CA ASN A 115 14.14 -6.59 38.84
C ASN A 115 15.43 -7.32 38.41
N GLY A 116 16.60 -6.89 38.90
CA GLY A 116 17.88 -7.51 38.57
C GLY A 116 18.48 -7.05 37.24
N LYS A 117 18.07 -5.91 36.70
CA LYS A 117 18.69 -5.30 35.53
C LYS A 117 19.91 -4.49 35.93
N LEU A 118 21.08 -4.94 35.47
CA LEU A 118 22.36 -4.24 35.63
C LEU A 118 22.45 -3.07 34.66
N SER A 119 23.01 -1.95 35.13
CA SER A 119 23.47 -0.83 34.29
C SER A 119 24.95 -0.55 34.59
N ALA A 120 25.80 -0.67 33.58
CA ALA A 120 27.23 -0.40 33.70
C ALA A 120 27.47 1.12 33.58
N LEU A 121 27.83 1.78 34.67
CA LEU A 121 27.90 3.24 34.75
C LEU A 121 29.31 3.79 34.56
N LYS A 122 30.32 3.09 35.07
CA LYS A 122 31.71 3.57 35.09
C LYS A 122 32.69 2.41 35.01
N GLU A 123 33.84 2.61 34.35
CA GLU A 123 34.94 1.65 34.35
C GLU A 123 35.34 1.25 35.78
N GLY A 124 35.48 -0.05 36.01
CA GLY A 124 35.82 -0.62 37.30
C GLY A 124 35.28 -2.03 37.49
N SER A 125 35.16 -2.47 38.74
CA SER A 125 34.52 -3.74 39.09
C SER A 125 33.56 -3.53 40.26
N ALA A 126 32.47 -4.28 40.27
CA ALA A 126 31.51 -4.34 41.36
C ALA A 126 31.10 -5.79 41.62
N THR A 127 30.84 -6.14 42.88
CA THR A 127 30.25 -7.42 43.25
C THR A 127 28.74 -7.23 43.38
N ILE A 128 27.97 -7.94 42.57
CA ILE A 128 26.51 -7.95 42.66
C ILE A 128 26.07 -9.08 43.57
N ARG A 129 25.30 -8.75 44.59
CA ARG A 129 24.71 -9.69 45.55
C ARG A 129 23.25 -9.96 45.19
N VAL A 130 22.94 -11.24 44.99
CA VAL A 130 21.59 -11.77 44.76
C VAL A 130 21.19 -12.58 45.98
N ALA A 131 20.08 -12.25 46.63
CA ALA A 131 19.63 -12.94 47.84
C ALA A 131 18.13 -13.24 47.79
N CYS A 132 17.72 -14.41 48.26
CA CYS A 132 16.33 -14.78 48.48
C CYS A 132 16.23 -15.50 49.83
N GLY A 133 15.61 -14.85 50.81
CA GLY A 133 15.65 -15.32 52.21
C GLY A 133 17.08 -15.47 52.72
N ASP A 134 17.42 -16.66 53.21
CA ASP A 134 18.75 -16.98 53.76
C ASP A 134 19.79 -17.36 52.68
N VAL A 135 19.36 -17.59 51.44
CA VAL A 135 20.27 -17.96 50.34
C VAL A 135 20.86 -16.71 49.71
N VAL A 136 22.19 -16.63 49.67
CA VAL A 136 22.94 -15.49 49.11
C VAL A 136 23.97 -15.98 48.10
N LYS A 137 23.99 -15.37 46.92
CA LYS A 137 25.01 -15.54 45.89
C LYS A 137 25.58 -14.20 45.48
N THR A 138 26.79 -14.25 44.94
CA THR A 138 27.50 -13.07 44.45
C THR A 138 28.06 -13.35 43.07
N MET A 139 28.12 -12.31 42.23
CA MET A 139 28.78 -12.33 40.93
C MET A 139 29.70 -11.12 40.78
N GLU A 140 30.86 -11.32 40.18
CA GLU A 140 31.79 -10.24 39.86
C GLU A 140 31.45 -9.61 38.51
N VAL A 141 31.19 -8.31 38.46
CA VAL A 141 30.93 -7.59 37.22
C VAL A 141 32.07 -6.62 36.97
N LYS A 142 32.81 -6.84 35.88
CA LYS A 142 33.84 -5.92 35.40
C LYS A 142 33.27 -5.02 34.31
N VAL A 143 33.42 -3.70 34.46
CA VAL A 143 33.05 -2.71 33.45
C VAL A 143 34.29 -2.23 32.73
N LEU A 144 34.32 -2.41 31.41
CA LEU A 144 35.32 -1.84 30.51
C LEU A 144 34.90 -0.43 30.08
N PRO A 145 35.86 0.46 29.79
CA PRO A 145 35.53 1.78 29.27
C PRO A 145 34.86 1.68 27.90
N GLN A 146 33.90 2.56 27.63
CA GLN A 146 33.27 2.70 26.32
C GLN A 146 34.27 3.32 25.33
N THR A 147 34.41 2.72 24.16
CA THR A 147 35.12 3.33 23.02
C THR A 147 34.09 3.71 21.98
N LYS A 148 33.90 5.02 21.73
CA LYS A 148 32.97 5.48 20.69
C LYS A 148 33.47 5.00 19.33
N GLN A 149 32.66 4.19 18.67
CA GLN A 149 32.93 3.68 17.34
C GLN A 149 31.65 3.77 16.51
N ILE A 150 31.79 4.27 15.30
CA ILE A 150 30.70 4.37 14.33
C ILE A 150 30.97 3.38 13.20
N ALA A 151 29.94 2.70 12.72
CA ALA A 151 30.03 1.93 11.48
C ALA A 151 28.77 2.18 10.66
N GLY A 152 28.82 1.86 9.38
CA GLY A 152 27.66 1.99 8.52
C GLY A 152 27.89 1.38 7.15
N THR A 153 26.82 1.30 6.38
CA THR A 153 26.80 0.74 5.04
C THR A 153 25.67 1.39 4.25
N ILE A 154 25.82 1.47 2.94
CA ILE A 154 24.69 1.65 2.02
C ILE A 154 23.86 0.37 2.06
N VAL A 155 22.54 0.52 2.01
CA VAL A 155 21.57 -0.55 2.22
C VAL A 155 20.44 -0.49 1.18
N ASP A 156 19.62 -1.55 1.11
CA ASP A 156 18.52 -1.66 0.15
C ASP A 156 17.31 -0.85 0.63
N GLU A 157 16.98 0.23 -0.07
CA GLU A 157 15.92 1.18 0.31
C GLU A 157 14.50 0.60 0.16
N ASN A 158 14.37 -0.65 -0.29
CA ASN A 158 13.13 -1.41 -0.33
C ASN A 158 12.83 -2.16 0.98
N LEU A 159 13.73 -2.10 1.97
CA LEU A 159 13.60 -2.72 3.30
C LEU A 159 13.67 -1.66 4.42
N GLN A 160 13.28 -2.03 5.65
CA GLN A 160 13.48 -1.18 6.83
C GLN A 160 14.71 -1.61 7.63
N TYR A 161 15.35 -0.63 8.29
CA TYR A 161 16.55 -0.83 9.11
C TYR A 161 16.30 -0.35 10.55
N THR A 162 15.62 -1.20 11.30
CA THR A 162 15.27 -1.03 12.72
C THR A 162 16.33 -1.64 13.64
N GLN A 163 16.16 -1.53 14.96
CA GLN A 163 17.13 -2.01 15.95
C GLN A 163 17.46 -3.51 15.84
N ASP A 164 16.51 -4.34 15.42
CA ASP A 164 16.69 -5.78 15.16
C ASP A 164 17.64 -6.07 13.98
N THR A 165 17.92 -5.07 13.13
CA THR A 165 18.87 -5.18 12.02
C THR A 165 20.32 -4.86 12.40
N TYR A 166 20.59 -4.50 13.66
CA TYR A 166 21.94 -4.11 14.14
C TYR A 166 23.02 -5.12 13.71
N GLU A 167 22.80 -6.41 13.96
CA GLU A 167 23.77 -7.46 13.60
C GLU A 167 23.99 -7.55 12.09
N LYS A 168 22.91 -7.43 11.30
CA LYS A 168 22.99 -7.41 9.83
C LYS A 168 23.86 -6.23 9.37
N VAL A 169 23.52 -5.01 9.79
CA VAL A 169 24.25 -3.78 9.42
C VAL A 169 25.71 -3.84 9.87
N SER A 170 26.00 -4.42 11.03
CA SER A 170 27.36 -4.51 11.57
C SER A 170 28.34 -5.34 10.72
N THR A 171 27.80 -6.22 9.87
CA THR A 171 28.56 -7.13 9.00
C THR A 171 28.60 -6.69 7.53
N MET A 172 27.75 -5.74 7.15
CA MET A 172 27.73 -5.16 5.81
C MET A 172 28.91 -4.20 5.61
N GLY A 173 29.25 -3.89 4.36
CA GLY A 173 30.43 -3.10 4.03
C GLY A 173 30.36 -2.38 2.69
N GLN A 174 29.16 -2.08 2.20
CA GLN A 174 28.98 -1.32 0.97
C GLN A 174 29.16 0.17 1.28
N MET A 175 30.22 0.76 0.72
CA MET A 175 30.57 2.18 0.92
C MET A 175 30.49 2.97 -0.39
N GLU A 176 30.12 2.32 -1.48
CA GLU A 176 30.05 2.90 -2.81
C GLU A 176 28.82 2.33 -3.54
N GLU A 177 28.09 3.19 -4.25
CA GLU A 177 26.92 2.82 -5.03
C GLU A 177 26.79 3.63 -6.32
N THR A 178 26.22 3.02 -7.35
CA THR A 178 25.79 3.72 -8.57
C THR A 178 24.27 3.75 -8.63
N ILE A 179 23.68 4.94 -8.71
CA ILE A 179 22.25 5.16 -8.86
C ILE A 179 21.97 5.93 -10.16
N SER A 180 20.77 5.79 -10.72
CA SER A 180 20.40 6.44 -11.98
C SER A 180 19.15 7.30 -11.83
N ALA A 181 19.11 8.43 -12.53
CA ALA A 181 17.93 9.28 -12.64
C ALA A 181 17.90 9.99 -13.99
N TRP A 182 16.71 10.41 -14.40
CA TRP A 182 16.57 11.35 -15.51
C TRP A 182 16.92 12.77 -15.04
N ARG A 183 16.96 13.73 -15.95
CA ARG A 183 16.94 15.14 -15.57
C ARG A 183 15.54 15.49 -15.07
N ASN A 184 15.43 16.39 -14.10
CA ASN A 184 14.17 16.74 -13.43
C ASN A 184 13.52 15.57 -12.66
N ASP A 185 14.35 14.65 -12.18
CA ASP A 185 13.95 13.47 -11.45
C ASP A 185 14.80 13.37 -10.18
N SER A 186 14.58 12.35 -9.36
CA SER A 186 15.35 12.12 -8.16
C SER A 186 15.77 10.66 -8.00
N ALA A 187 17.08 10.46 -7.76
CA ALA A 187 17.65 9.17 -7.44
C ALA A 187 17.63 8.93 -5.93
N VAL A 188 17.17 7.77 -5.50
CA VAL A 188 16.94 7.42 -4.10
C VAL A 188 17.92 6.35 -3.65
N SER A 189 18.39 6.43 -2.40
CA SER A 189 19.22 5.41 -1.72
C SER A 189 19.03 5.52 -0.21
N GLU A 190 19.58 4.58 0.55
CA GLU A 190 19.56 4.61 2.01
C GLU A 190 20.90 4.15 2.60
N ILE A 191 21.30 4.79 3.70
CA ILE A 191 22.46 4.41 4.51
C ILE A 191 21.95 3.97 5.88
N ALA A 192 22.47 2.88 6.42
CA ALA A 192 22.29 2.52 7.83
C ALA A 192 23.60 2.73 8.59
N ILE A 193 23.58 3.51 9.67
CA ILE A 193 24.71 3.67 10.60
C ILE A 193 24.38 3.02 11.94
N ILE A 194 25.41 2.56 12.64
CA ILE A 194 25.33 1.97 13.97
C ILE A 194 26.36 2.56 14.93
N ALA A 195 25.97 2.64 16.19
CA ALA A 195 26.86 2.93 17.31
C ALA A 195 27.41 1.61 17.88
N LYS A 196 28.70 1.31 17.68
CA LYS A 196 29.27 0.03 18.14
C LYS A 196 29.65 0.10 19.60
N ASP A 197 29.05 -0.77 20.43
CA ASP A 197 29.36 -0.92 21.86
C ASP A 197 29.45 0.43 22.62
N SER A 198 28.68 1.41 22.15
CA SER A 198 28.73 2.79 22.59
C SER A 198 27.44 3.51 22.19
N SER A 199 27.14 4.61 22.87
CA SER A 199 26.29 5.69 22.35
C SER A 199 27.14 6.70 21.59
N LEU A 200 26.55 7.36 20.61
CA LEU A 200 27.17 8.45 19.85
C LEU A 200 26.38 9.74 20.06
N GLU A 201 27.10 10.85 20.19
CA GLU A 201 26.51 12.18 20.34
C GLU A 201 26.85 13.01 19.11
N ASP A 202 25.96 13.95 18.75
CA ASP A 202 26.20 14.95 17.71
C ASP A 202 26.66 14.30 16.39
N VAL A 203 25.90 13.28 15.96
CA VAL A 203 26.13 12.57 14.70
C VAL A 203 25.60 13.46 13.58
N SER A 204 26.50 13.92 12.72
CA SER A 204 26.21 14.92 11.68
C SER A 204 26.49 14.37 10.29
N ILE A 205 25.76 14.89 9.30
CA ILE A 205 25.93 14.54 7.89
C ILE A 205 26.56 15.73 7.15
N GLU A 206 27.58 15.46 6.35
CA GLU A 206 28.15 16.41 5.38
C GLU A 206 27.98 15.85 3.98
N VAL A 207 27.36 16.61 3.10
CA VAL A 207 27.17 16.24 1.68
C VAL A 207 28.09 17.10 0.82
N SER A 208 28.84 16.47 -0.08
CA SER A 208 29.64 17.18 -1.07
C SER A 208 28.82 17.53 -2.30
N ASP A 209 29.33 18.46 -3.12
CA ASP A 209 28.89 18.58 -4.49
C ASP A 209 29.13 17.26 -5.25
N PHE A 210 28.28 16.99 -6.22
CA PHE A 210 28.41 15.88 -7.15
C PHE A 210 28.93 16.42 -8.47
N THR A 211 30.11 15.97 -8.91
CA THR A 211 30.82 16.63 -10.02
C THR A 211 31.24 15.65 -11.11
N ASN A 212 31.37 16.17 -12.32
CA ASN A 212 32.05 15.50 -13.43
C ASN A 212 32.81 16.53 -14.28
N ALA A 213 33.31 16.13 -15.46
CA ALA A 213 34.06 17.02 -16.34
C ALA A 213 33.21 18.14 -17.00
N TYR A 214 31.88 18.03 -16.94
CA TYR A 214 30.93 18.87 -17.70
C TYR A 214 30.07 19.76 -16.82
N GLY A 215 29.94 19.47 -15.52
CA GLY A 215 29.16 20.27 -14.59
C GLY A 215 29.18 19.78 -13.15
N THR A 216 28.29 20.38 -12.36
CA THR A 216 28.10 20.12 -10.94
C THR A 216 26.61 20.02 -10.63
N ILE A 217 26.23 19.05 -9.81
CA ILE A 217 24.98 19.04 -9.05
C ILE A 217 25.35 19.51 -7.64
N ASP A 218 24.91 20.71 -7.28
CA ASP A 218 25.24 21.32 -5.99
C ASP A 218 24.73 20.46 -4.83
N ALA A 219 25.48 20.42 -3.73
CA ALA A 219 25.11 19.68 -2.51
C ALA A 219 23.71 20.05 -1.98
N SER A 220 23.22 21.27 -2.26
CA SER A 220 21.87 21.71 -1.90
C SER A 220 20.74 20.93 -2.59
N ASN A 221 21.04 20.22 -3.67
CA ASN A 221 20.08 19.34 -4.35
C ASN A 221 20.11 17.91 -3.79
N VAL A 222 20.95 17.62 -2.79
CA VAL A 222 21.09 16.30 -2.20
C VAL A 222 20.59 16.34 -0.76
N ASP A 223 19.49 15.63 -0.52
CA ASP A 223 18.92 15.48 0.82
C ASP A 223 19.46 14.20 1.44
N ALA A 224 20.17 14.33 2.55
CA ALA A 224 20.50 13.22 3.44
C ALA A 224 19.83 13.47 4.78
N THR A 225 18.81 12.68 5.11
CA THR A 225 17.88 12.96 6.23
C THR A 225 17.86 11.78 7.19
N PHE A 226 18.10 12.03 8.47
CA PHE A 226 17.94 11.01 9.51
C PHE A 226 16.49 10.54 9.59
N VAL A 227 16.31 9.23 9.52
CA VAL A 227 15.00 8.58 9.65
C VAL A 227 14.70 8.33 11.11
N LYS A 228 13.58 8.85 11.61
CA LYS A 228 13.13 8.60 12.97
C LYS A 228 12.22 7.37 13.01
N SER A 229 12.48 6.50 13.98
CA SER A 229 11.61 5.37 14.29
C SER A 229 10.38 5.79 15.11
N VAL A 230 9.28 5.08 14.89
CA VAL A 230 8.00 5.20 15.58
C VAL A 230 7.52 3.83 16.03
N ASP A 231 6.73 3.82 17.10
CA ASP A 231 6.04 2.63 17.58
C ASP A 231 4.86 2.29 16.67
N ALA A 232 4.66 0.99 16.45
CA ALA A 232 3.58 0.46 15.64
C ALA A 232 3.15 -0.92 16.16
N TYR A 233 1.87 -1.10 16.45
CA TYR A 233 1.36 -2.41 16.86
C TYR A 233 1.14 -3.36 15.67
N THR A 234 1.53 -4.62 15.85
CA THR A 234 1.51 -5.65 14.79
C THR A 234 0.13 -6.21 14.44
N GLY A 235 -0.95 -5.69 15.00
CA GLY A 235 -2.29 -6.21 14.78
C GLY A 235 -3.33 -5.14 14.53
N MET A 236 -4.43 -5.53 13.90
CA MET A 236 -5.58 -4.68 13.62
C MET A 236 -6.67 -4.87 14.70
N PRO A 237 -7.01 -3.84 15.49
CA PRO A 237 -8.00 -3.97 16.57
C PRO A 237 -9.44 -4.24 16.11
N GLY A 238 -9.79 -3.90 14.88
CA GLY A 238 -11.08 -4.25 14.24
C GLY A 238 -11.74 -3.10 13.50
N TRP A 239 -12.78 -3.40 12.72
CA TRP A 239 -13.45 -2.39 11.89
C TRP A 239 -14.35 -1.42 12.69
N GLY A 240 -14.44 -0.18 12.18
CA GLY A 240 -15.31 0.88 12.69
C GLY A 240 -14.91 1.46 14.05
N TYR A 241 -15.52 2.57 14.44
CA TYR A 241 -15.29 3.16 15.76
C TYR A 241 -15.82 2.27 16.89
N ALA A 242 -14.99 1.98 17.88
CA ALA A 242 -15.39 1.34 19.12
C ALA A 242 -14.73 2.03 20.31
N PRO A 243 -15.51 2.57 21.26
CA PRO A 243 -14.94 3.21 22.44
C PRO A 243 -14.16 2.18 23.27
N ASN A 244 -12.98 2.59 23.77
CA ASN A 244 -12.07 1.78 24.60
C ASN A 244 -11.43 0.57 23.87
N ARG A 245 -11.27 0.65 22.55
CA ARG A 245 -10.49 -0.36 21.82
C ARG A 245 -9.02 0.02 21.85
N TYR A 246 -8.18 -0.93 22.28
CA TYR A 246 -6.73 -0.74 22.43
C TYR A 246 -5.99 -1.39 21.25
N PRO A 247 -4.77 -0.92 20.93
CA PRO A 247 -3.88 -1.61 20.00
C PRO A 247 -3.71 -3.08 20.38
N VAL A 248 -3.65 -3.97 19.37
CA VAL A 248 -3.54 -5.43 19.55
C VAL A 248 -2.25 -5.93 18.91
N GLY A 249 -1.72 -7.04 19.41
CA GLY A 249 -0.42 -7.56 18.98
C GLY A 249 0.74 -6.98 19.78
N ASN A 250 1.96 -7.18 19.27
CA ASN A 250 3.16 -6.65 19.91
C ASN A 250 3.41 -5.23 19.41
N CYS A 251 4.01 -4.39 20.26
CA CYS A 251 4.60 -3.14 19.80
C CYS A 251 5.90 -3.49 19.05
N ALA A 252 6.04 -2.95 17.84
CA ALA A 252 7.22 -3.10 17.00
C ALA A 252 7.72 -1.72 16.58
N GLU A 253 9.01 -1.66 16.25
CA GLU A 253 9.65 -0.46 15.72
C GLU A 253 9.41 -0.36 14.21
N SER A 254 9.17 0.85 13.72
CA SER A 254 9.07 1.20 12.30
C SER A 254 9.95 2.41 12.02
N SER A 255 10.94 2.27 11.15
CA SER A 255 11.76 3.39 10.68
C SER A 255 11.07 4.03 9.48
N ASP A 256 10.26 5.06 9.70
CA ASP A 256 9.36 5.59 8.67
C ASP A 256 9.49 7.10 8.43
N VAL A 257 9.87 7.90 9.44
CA VAL A 257 9.75 9.36 9.37
C VAL A 257 11.04 10.00 8.86
N LEU A 258 11.01 10.69 7.72
CA LEU A 258 12.12 11.55 7.27
C LEU A 258 12.16 12.80 8.16
N TYR A 259 12.95 12.76 9.23
CA TYR A 259 12.77 13.64 10.38
C TYR A 259 13.61 14.92 10.32
N THR A 260 14.94 14.79 10.26
CA THR A 260 15.84 15.94 10.37
C THR A 260 17.15 15.76 9.60
N LYS A 261 17.71 16.89 9.19
CA LYS A 261 19.08 17.00 8.67
C LYS A 261 20.07 17.50 9.73
N ASP A 262 19.55 17.96 10.86
CA ASP A 262 20.35 18.38 12.01
C ASP A 262 21.01 17.16 12.67
N ALA A 263 22.05 17.41 13.47
CA ALA A 263 22.75 16.34 14.17
C ALA A 263 21.83 15.61 15.16
N VAL A 264 22.02 14.29 15.29
CA VAL A 264 21.25 13.43 16.18
C VAL A 264 22.16 12.66 17.14
N ASP A 265 21.61 12.26 18.28
CA ASP A 265 22.27 11.32 19.18
C ASP A 265 21.79 9.89 18.86
N ILE A 266 22.71 8.93 18.85
CA ILE A 266 22.41 7.51 18.63
C ILE A 266 22.59 6.77 19.97
N PRO A 267 21.57 6.03 20.44
CA PRO A 267 21.65 5.30 21.70
C PRO A 267 22.69 4.17 21.64
N PHE A 268 22.98 3.58 22.81
CA PHE A 268 23.93 2.48 22.92
C PHE A 268 23.53 1.31 22.00
N ALA A 269 24.43 0.87 21.13
CA ALA A 269 24.14 -0.18 20.14
C ALA A 269 22.96 0.17 19.20
N GLY A 270 22.70 1.46 18.99
CA GLY A 270 21.58 1.94 18.17
C GLY A 270 21.81 1.76 16.67
N VAL A 271 20.74 1.48 15.93
CA VAL A 271 20.66 1.60 14.46
C VAL A 271 20.00 2.93 14.11
N GLN A 272 20.55 3.64 13.13
CA GLN A 272 20.01 4.92 12.67
C GLN A 272 20.08 4.97 11.13
N PRO A 273 18.94 4.90 10.43
CA PRO A 273 18.91 5.06 8.98
C PRO A 273 19.03 6.53 8.56
N ILE A 274 19.53 6.74 7.35
CA ILE A 274 19.66 8.02 6.66
C ILE A 274 19.11 7.83 5.25
N TRP A 275 17.99 8.49 4.97
CA TRP A 275 17.39 8.50 3.63
C TRP A 275 18.15 9.48 2.73
N VAL A 276 18.53 9.03 1.53
CA VAL A 276 19.30 9.80 0.57
C VAL A 276 18.46 10.05 -0.68
N ASN A 277 18.33 11.32 -1.05
CA ASN A 277 17.64 11.74 -2.26
C ASN A 277 18.51 12.73 -3.05
N VAL A 278 18.96 12.34 -4.23
CA VAL A 278 19.72 13.19 -5.16
C VAL A 278 18.76 13.75 -6.20
N ASN A 279 18.29 14.97 -5.96
CA ASN A 279 17.40 15.68 -6.88
C ASN A 279 18.22 16.21 -8.06
N ILE A 280 17.80 15.90 -9.29
CA ILE A 280 18.51 16.28 -10.51
C ILE A 280 17.83 17.49 -11.13
N PRO A 281 18.44 18.69 -11.13
CA PRO A 281 17.87 19.84 -11.81
C PRO A 281 17.59 19.57 -13.29
N LYS A 282 16.51 20.18 -13.81
CA LYS A 282 16.02 20.00 -15.19
C LYS A 282 17.09 20.24 -16.27
N ASP A 283 17.96 21.22 -16.04
CA ASP A 283 19.01 21.64 -16.98
C ASP A 283 20.36 20.94 -16.76
N THR A 284 20.44 19.96 -15.85
CA THR A 284 21.67 19.21 -15.58
C THR A 284 22.17 18.52 -16.85
N THR A 285 23.46 18.58 -17.14
CA THR A 285 24.02 17.86 -18.30
C THR A 285 24.07 16.36 -18.01
N ALA A 286 23.69 15.52 -18.97
CA ALA A 286 23.76 14.07 -18.82
C ALA A 286 25.21 13.57 -18.60
N GLY A 287 25.38 12.53 -17.80
CA GLY A 287 26.68 11.96 -17.45
C GLY A 287 26.71 11.41 -16.02
N VAL A 288 27.82 10.78 -15.66
CA VAL A 288 28.02 10.23 -14.32
C VAL A 288 28.67 11.28 -13.43
N TYR A 289 27.98 11.69 -12.37
CA TYR A 289 28.49 12.62 -11.35
C TYR A 289 28.93 11.85 -10.12
N THR A 290 30.07 12.23 -9.55
CA THR A 290 30.59 11.60 -8.32
C THR A 290 30.54 12.58 -7.17
N GLY A 291 29.98 12.15 -6.05
CA GLY A 291 29.92 12.90 -4.80
C GLY A 291 30.07 11.97 -3.60
N THR A 292 30.14 12.56 -2.41
CA THR A 292 30.28 11.83 -1.15
C THR A 292 29.31 12.34 -0.11
N ILE A 293 28.81 11.41 0.70
CA ILE A 293 28.08 11.69 1.93
C ILE A 293 28.96 11.21 3.07
N LYS A 294 29.27 12.10 4.02
CA LYS A 294 30.10 11.78 5.18
C LYS A 294 29.29 11.83 6.45
N VAL A 295 29.56 10.89 7.35
CA VAL A 295 28.97 10.85 8.68
C VAL A 295 30.10 10.92 9.70
N SER A 296 30.02 11.90 10.58
CA SER A 296 30.93 12.09 11.71
C SER A 296 30.14 12.19 13.01
N CYS A 297 30.80 11.96 14.14
CA CYS A 297 30.19 12.22 15.44
C CYS A 297 31.21 12.79 16.43
N LYS A 298 30.71 13.31 17.55
CA LYS A 298 31.54 13.95 18.56
C LYS A 298 32.39 12.92 19.32
N ASP A 299 33.63 13.34 19.60
CA ASP A 299 34.66 12.57 20.32
C ASP A 299 35.13 11.28 19.62
N THR A 300 34.88 11.14 18.31
CA THR A 300 35.59 10.18 17.46
C THR A 300 36.42 10.91 16.39
N LYS A 301 37.47 10.25 15.89
CA LYS A 301 38.19 10.69 14.68
C LYS A 301 37.72 9.97 13.43
N GLU A 302 36.87 8.95 13.59
CA GLU A 302 36.32 8.18 12.50
C GLU A 302 35.28 9.02 11.75
N VAL A 303 35.42 9.05 10.42
CA VAL A 303 34.46 9.68 9.51
C VAL A 303 34.12 8.64 8.47
N LEU A 304 32.86 8.19 8.47
CA LEU A 304 32.36 7.33 7.41
C LEU A 304 32.22 8.16 6.13
N THR A 305 32.64 7.61 5.00
CA THR A 305 32.53 8.27 3.70
C THR A 305 31.88 7.31 2.72
N PHE A 306 30.68 7.64 2.30
CA PHE A 306 29.90 6.91 1.30
C PHE A 306 30.06 7.62 -0.03
N THR A 307 30.51 6.90 -1.05
CA THR A 307 30.73 7.44 -2.41
C THR A 307 29.55 7.09 -3.29
N TYR A 308 29.01 8.08 -4.00
CA TYR A 308 27.89 7.87 -4.91
C TYR A 308 28.27 8.28 -6.32
N HIS A 309 27.91 7.42 -7.28
CA HIS A 309 27.98 7.68 -8.70
C HIS A 309 26.56 7.82 -9.25
N VAL A 310 26.17 9.04 -9.62
CA VAL A 310 24.82 9.35 -10.11
C VAL A 310 24.88 9.42 -11.63
N ASN A 311 24.31 8.43 -12.30
CA ASN A 311 24.16 8.39 -13.74
C ASN A 311 22.94 9.21 -14.18
N VAL A 312 23.17 10.46 -14.58
CA VAL A 312 22.13 11.34 -15.13
C VAL A 312 21.91 10.99 -16.60
N GLN A 313 20.75 10.40 -16.90
CA GLN A 313 20.39 9.98 -18.24
C GLN A 313 19.86 11.16 -19.07
N ASN A 314 20.10 11.15 -20.39
CA ASN A 314 19.80 12.29 -21.29
C ASN A 314 18.32 12.39 -21.69
N VAL A 315 17.41 12.28 -20.72
CA VAL A 315 15.97 12.45 -20.86
C VAL A 315 15.52 13.40 -19.76
N VAL A 316 14.47 14.18 -20.00
CA VAL A 316 13.88 15.07 -19.00
C VAL A 316 12.56 14.47 -18.57
N LEU A 317 12.39 14.21 -17.28
CA LEU A 317 11.10 13.84 -16.72
C LEU A 317 10.20 15.10 -16.71
N PRO A 318 8.91 15.01 -17.13
CA PRO A 318 7.97 16.10 -16.99
C PRO A 318 7.85 16.58 -15.53
N ASP A 319 7.42 17.82 -15.34
CA ASP A 319 7.17 18.32 -13.98
C ASP A 319 6.01 17.51 -13.36
N ALA A 320 6.04 17.26 -12.05
CA ALA A 320 5.04 16.40 -11.41
C ALA A 320 3.59 16.88 -11.58
N THR A 321 3.40 18.20 -11.76
CA THR A 321 2.10 18.79 -12.07
C THR A 321 1.54 18.39 -13.44
N GLU A 322 2.36 17.83 -14.32
CA GLU A 322 1.92 17.31 -15.63
C GLU A 322 1.47 15.85 -15.55
N PHE A 323 1.73 15.15 -14.42
CA PHE A 323 1.38 13.73 -14.24
C PHE A 323 -0.13 13.49 -14.15
N GLU A 324 -0.95 14.50 -13.89
CA GLU A 324 -2.42 14.43 -13.96
C GLU A 324 -2.92 13.92 -15.32
N ASN A 325 -2.15 14.18 -16.39
CA ASN A 325 -2.41 13.72 -17.76
C ASN A 325 -1.70 12.39 -18.08
N GLY A 326 -0.88 11.88 -17.16
CA GLY A 326 -0.15 10.62 -17.23
C GLY A 326 -0.68 9.63 -16.19
N PHE A 327 0.21 9.14 -15.32
CA PHE A 327 -0.17 8.29 -14.19
C PHE A 327 -0.45 9.14 -12.94
N ASP A 328 -1.71 9.09 -12.50
CA ASP A 328 -2.25 9.88 -11.39
C ASP A 328 -1.96 9.24 -10.01
N ILE A 329 -1.88 10.10 -8.99
CA ILE A 329 -1.91 9.72 -7.58
C ILE A 329 -2.91 10.58 -6.80
N GLU A 330 -3.91 9.93 -6.19
CA GLU A 330 -4.91 10.59 -5.34
C GLU A 330 -4.78 10.14 -3.89
N LEU A 331 -4.47 11.06 -2.99
CA LEU A 331 -4.34 10.77 -1.55
C LEU A 331 -5.26 11.70 -0.75
N TRP A 332 -6.30 11.18 -0.11
CA TRP A 332 -7.30 12.06 0.51
C TRP A 332 -6.74 12.87 1.69
N GLN A 333 -7.04 14.16 1.70
CA GLN A 333 -6.52 15.09 2.71
C GLN A 333 -7.55 15.42 3.80
N TYR A 334 -7.03 15.61 5.02
CA TYR A 334 -7.76 15.78 6.26
C TYR A 334 -7.32 17.05 6.98
N PRO A 335 -7.53 18.25 6.40
CA PRO A 335 -6.98 19.51 6.92
C PRO A 335 -7.34 19.80 8.38
N TYR A 336 -8.51 19.38 8.86
CA TYR A 336 -8.91 19.55 10.26
C TYR A 336 -8.00 18.80 11.25
N SER A 337 -7.38 17.68 10.85
CA SER A 337 -6.44 16.91 11.69
C SER A 337 -5.24 17.77 12.09
N SER A 338 -4.71 18.55 11.15
CA SER A 338 -3.56 19.41 11.43
C SER A 338 -3.95 20.61 12.31
N ALA A 339 -5.12 21.20 12.10
CA ALA A 339 -5.67 22.22 12.99
C ALA A 339 -5.78 21.71 14.44
N GLU A 340 -6.30 20.49 14.62
CA GLU A 340 -6.44 19.87 15.94
C GLU A 340 -5.10 19.55 16.59
N TYR A 341 -4.15 19.00 15.83
CA TYR A 341 -2.82 18.61 16.31
C TYR A 341 -2.02 19.82 16.83
N TYR A 342 -2.01 20.92 16.09
CA TYR A 342 -1.30 22.16 16.47
C TYR A 342 -2.14 23.12 17.32
N GLY A 343 -3.41 22.80 17.58
CA GLY A 343 -4.30 23.63 18.40
C GLY A 343 -4.59 25.00 17.80
N VAL A 344 -4.74 25.08 16.47
CA VAL A 344 -5.05 26.32 15.74
C VAL A 344 -6.46 26.29 15.17
N GLU A 345 -7.03 27.47 14.89
CA GLU A 345 -8.36 27.57 14.28
C GLU A 345 -8.31 27.05 12.83
N PRO A 346 -9.21 26.13 12.42
CA PRO A 346 -9.29 25.64 11.06
C PRO A 346 -9.40 26.78 10.02
N PHE A 347 -8.63 26.65 8.95
CA PHE A 347 -8.52 27.61 7.84
C PHE A 347 -8.26 29.07 8.27
N SER A 348 -7.62 29.26 9.43
CA SER A 348 -7.01 30.54 9.78
C SER A 348 -5.71 30.75 8.99
N LYS A 349 -5.18 31.98 8.99
CA LYS A 349 -3.88 32.26 8.36
C LYS A 349 -2.78 31.33 8.88
N LYS A 350 -2.71 31.11 10.20
CA LYS A 350 -1.71 30.22 10.79
C LYS A 350 -1.89 28.77 10.36
N HIS A 351 -3.13 28.32 10.20
CA HIS A 351 -3.41 26.98 9.69
C HIS A 351 -2.96 26.83 8.22
N PHE A 352 -3.20 27.83 7.36
CA PHE A 352 -2.73 27.79 5.98
C PHE A 352 -1.20 27.77 5.86
N GLU A 353 -0.48 28.49 6.72
CA GLU A 353 1.00 28.41 6.78
C GLU A 353 1.49 26.98 7.10
N ILE A 354 0.72 26.19 7.86
CA ILE A 354 1.01 24.78 8.19
C ILE A 354 0.68 23.89 6.99
N LEU A 355 -0.54 24.05 6.45
CA LEU A 355 -1.07 23.29 5.32
C LEU A 355 -0.23 23.47 4.05
N GLU A 356 0.43 24.61 3.87
CA GLU A 356 1.29 24.87 2.71
C GLU A 356 2.39 23.81 2.60
N SER A 357 3.08 23.50 3.70
CA SER A 357 4.12 22.45 3.69
C SER A 357 3.56 21.05 3.42
N ILE A 358 2.34 20.76 3.90
CA ILE A 358 1.66 19.47 3.70
C ILE A 358 1.26 19.33 2.22
N MET A 359 0.62 20.34 1.66
CA MET A 359 0.08 20.29 0.30
C MET A 359 1.15 20.47 -0.78
N GLU A 360 2.22 21.21 -0.53
CA GLU A 360 3.36 21.26 -1.45
C GLU A 360 4.05 19.89 -1.55
N LYS A 361 4.11 19.10 -0.45
CA LYS A 361 4.60 17.72 -0.55
C LYS A 361 3.68 16.87 -1.42
N TYR A 362 2.36 16.95 -1.24
CA TYR A 362 1.39 16.24 -2.09
C TYR A 362 1.52 16.63 -3.57
N LYS A 363 1.60 17.93 -3.86
CA LYS A 363 1.82 18.44 -5.23
C LYS A 363 3.12 17.95 -5.84
N SER A 364 4.21 17.94 -5.08
CA SER A 364 5.53 17.54 -5.57
C SER A 364 5.61 16.08 -6.04
N ILE A 365 4.69 15.23 -5.60
CA ILE A 365 4.62 13.81 -5.99
C ILE A 365 3.60 13.55 -7.10
N GLY A 366 2.96 14.59 -7.64
CA GLY A 366 1.94 14.51 -8.69
C GLY A 366 0.50 14.57 -8.17
N GLY A 367 0.31 14.78 -6.87
CA GLY A 367 -1.00 14.93 -6.28
C GLY A 367 -1.69 16.22 -6.73
N HIS A 368 -2.91 16.09 -7.26
CA HIS A 368 -3.66 17.23 -7.81
C HIS A 368 -5.12 17.26 -7.33
N ALA A 369 -5.73 16.10 -7.08
CA ALA A 369 -7.09 16.01 -6.56
C ALA A 369 -7.20 16.45 -5.07
N ILE A 370 -8.30 17.12 -4.71
CA ILE A 370 -8.56 17.56 -3.33
C ILE A 370 -9.86 17.01 -2.75
N THR A 371 -9.82 16.64 -1.47
CA THR A 371 -10.95 16.07 -0.73
C THR A 371 -11.73 17.15 0.02
N THR A 372 -13.06 17.12 -0.07
CA THR A 372 -13.97 18.02 0.66
C THR A 372 -15.08 17.23 1.34
N THR A 373 -15.65 17.78 2.43
CA THR A 373 -16.75 17.15 3.17
C THR A 373 -18.02 17.99 3.21
N ILE A 374 -19.18 17.32 3.10
CA ILE A 374 -20.51 17.95 3.16
C ILE A 374 -21.38 17.41 4.30
N ASN A 375 -20.83 16.50 5.13
CA ASN A 375 -21.47 15.94 6.32
C ASN A 375 -20.53 16.05 7.52
N GLU A 376 -21.10 16.22 8.70
CA GLU A 376 -20.37 16.02 9.96
C GLU A 376 -20.18 14.49 10.13
N ASP A 377 -18.96 14.02 10.37
CA ASP A 377 -18.63 12.59 10.50
C ASP A 377 -19.06 11.71 9.30
N ALA A 378 -18.78 12.13 8.06
CA ALA A 378 -19.16 11.38 6.85
C ALA A 378 -18.75 9.89 6.87
N TRP A 379 -17.60 9.58 7.48
CA TRP A 379 -17.06 8.22 7.65
C TRP A 379 -17.29 7.64 9.06
N ASP A 380 -18.30 8.14 9.79
CA ASP A 380 -18.77 7.64 11.08
C ASP A 380 -17.64 7.40 12.10
N ARG A 381 -16.81 8.43 12.29
CA ARG A 381 -15.71 8.48 13.28
C ARG A 381 -14.58 7.47 13.02
N GLN A 382 -14.34 7.17 11.74
CA GLN A 382 -13.25 6.30 11.31
C GLN A 382 -11.86 6.85 11.65
N THR A 383 -11.65 8.17 11.62
CA THR A 383 -10.37 8.82 11.94
C THR A 383 -10.32 9.26 13.41
N TYR A 384 -9.10 9.45 13.91
CA TYR A 384 -8.89 9.98 15.26
C TYR A 384 -9.36 11.43 15.38
N SER A 385 -9.94 11.76 16.54
CA SER A 385 -10.11 13.11 17.05
C SER A 385 -10.46 13.05 18.53
N LYS A 386 -10.11 14.08 19.30
CA LYS A 386 -10.58 14.27 20.68
C LYS A 386 -11.98 14.89 20.76
N ASN A 387 -12.52 15.36 19.63
CA ASN A 387 -13.79 16.08 19.55
C ASN A 387 -14.98 15.13 19.37
N GLU A 388 -16.19 15.61 19.68
CA GLU A 388 -17.41 14.82 19.48
C GLU A 388 -17.73 14.57 18.00
N VAL A 389 -17.47 15.58 17.16
CA VAL A 389 -17.44 15.43 15.70
C VAL A 389 -15.98 15.17 15.34
N HIS A 390 -15.68 13.95 14.92
CA HIS A 390 -14.31 13.54 14.59
C HIS A 390 -13.83 14.18 13.29
N TYR A 391 -14.72 14.33 12.32
CA TYR A 391 -14.37 14.99 11.08
C TYR A 391 -15.46 15.97 10.63
N PRO A 392 -15.20 17.28 10.71
CA PRO A 392 -16.21 18.28 10.40
C PRO A 392 -16.61 18.35 8.91
N SER A 393 -17.85 18.81 8.67
CA SER A 393 -18.32 19.21 7.34
C SER A 393 -17.68 20.53 6.91
N MET A 394 -17.18 20.65 5.68
CA MET A 394 -16.76 21.94 5.09
C MET A 394 -17.94 22.79 4.58
N VAL A 395 -19.11 22.18 4.39
CA VAL A 395 -20.37 22.90 4.11
C VAL A 395 -21.27 22.76 5.33
N LYS A 396 -21.54 23.85 6.06
CA LYS A 396 -22.35 23.79 7.29
C LYS A 396 -23.84 23.91 6.95
N TRP A 397 -24.64 22.99 7.46
CA TRP A 397 -26.09 22.93 7.23
C TRP A 397 -26.80 23.46 8.46
N THR A 398 -27.62 24.50 8.31
CA THR A 398 -28.49 25.01 9.37
C THR A 398 -29.94 24.82 8.97
N LYS A 399 -30.74 24.19 9.83
CA LYS A 399 -32.17 24.07 9.61
C LYS A 399 -32.90 25.27 10.18
N GLU A 400 -33.58 26.00 9.31
CA GLU A 400 -34.32 27.21 9.65
C GLU A 400 -35.67 26.91 10.30
N LYS A 401 -36.28 27.94 10.89
CA LYS A 401 -37.58 27.81 11.59
C LYS A 401 -38.74 27.38 10.70
N ASP A 402 -38.66 27.65 9.40
CA ASP A 402 -39.66 27.24 8.41
C ASP A 402 -39.42 25.82 7.86
N GLY A 403 -38.34 25.16 8.29
CA GLY A 403 -37.96 23.81 7.90
C GLY A 403 -37.07 23.72 6.67
N SER A 404 -36.71 24.85 6.03
CA SER A 404 -35.71 24.91 4.97
C SER A 404 -34.28 24.81 5.52
N PHE A 405 -33.31 24.56 4.65
CA PHE A 405 -31.89 24.55 5.00
C PHE A 405 -31.17 25.78 4.44
N THR A 406 -30.26 26.32 5.25
CA THR A 406 -29.22 27.25 4.82
C THR A 406 -27.88 26.52 4.79
N TYR A 407 -27.10 26.76 3.75
CA TYR A 407 -25.78 26.16 3.55
C TYR A 407 -24.68 27.22 3.59
N ASP A 408 -23.71 27.05 4.48
CA ASP A 408 -22.52 27.90 4.58
C ASP A 408 -21.32 27.18 3.97
N PHE A 409 -20.80 27.74 2.88
CA PHE A 409 -19.66 27.22 2.11
C PHE A 409 -18.32 27.83 2.54
N THR A 410 -18.24 28.55 3.65
CA THR A 410 -17.02 29.31 4.03
C THR A 410 -15.77 28.43 4.11
N ASP A 411 -15.84 27.27 4.78
CA ASP A 411 -14.69 26.37 4.92
C ASP A 411 -14.38 25.68 3.58
N PHE A 412 -15.41 25.25 2.85
CA PHE A 412 -15.28 24.70 1.50
C PHE A 412 -14.53 25.68 0.57
N ASP A 413 -14.96 26.94 0.52
CA ASP A 413 -14.37 27.99 -0.32
C ASP A 413 -12.92 28.26 0.04
N LYS A 414 -12.64 28.38 1.34
CA LYS A 414 -11.30 28.61 1.86
C LYS A 414 -10.35 27.48 1.47
N TRP A 415 -10.79 26.23 1.63
CA TRP A 415 -9.99 25.06 1.31
C TRP A 415 -9.77 24.90 -0.20
N VAL A 416 -10.83 25.01 -1.01
CA VAL A 416 -10.71 24.89 -2.47
C VAL A 416 -9.84 26.01 -3.05
N GLN A 417 -10.06 27.26 -2.62
CA GLN A 417 -9.28 28.39 -3.11
C GLN A 417 -7.80 28.26 -2.73
N PHE A 418 -7.48 27.87 -1.50
CA PHE A 418 -6.10 27.65 -1.07
C PHE A 418 -5.37 26.65 -1.96
N ASN A 419 -6.01 25.52 -2.27
CA ASN A 419 -5.43 24.49 -3.14
C ASN A 419 -5.29 24.96 -4.59
N LYS A 420 -6.29 25.68 -5.12
CA LYS A 420 -6.20 26.30 -6.45
C LYS A 420 -5.08 27.34 -6.55
N ASP A 421 -4.83 28.10 -5.48
CA ASP A 421 -3.72 29.05 -5.41
C ASP A 421 -2.35 28.34 -5.41
N LEU A 422 -2.28 27.11 -4.86
CA LEU A 422 -1.11 26.23 -4.99
C LEU A 422 -0.98 25.56 -6.37
N GLY A 423 -1.97 25.71 -7.25
CA GLY A 423 -1.98 25.10 -8.57
C GLY A 423 -2.45 23.64 -8.59
N ILE A 424 -3.22 23.21 -7.58
CA ILE A 424 -3.90 21.91 -7.52
C ILE A 424 -5.42 22.09 -7.36
N GLY A 425 -6.20 21.03 -7.41
CA GLY A 425 -7.67 21.09 -7.27
C GLY A 425 -8.41 21.30 -8.59
N ASP A 426 -7.85 20.84 -9.70
CA ASP A 426 -8.53 20.54 -10.98
C ASP A 426 -9.48 19.32 -10.86
N LYS A 427 -9.38 18.55 -9.77
CA LYS A 427 -10.37 17.59 -9.32
C LYS A 427 -10.74 17.85 -7.86
N ILE A 428 -12.01 18.16 -7.59
CA ILE A 428 -12.57 18.46 -6.26
C ILE A 428 -13.58 17.38 -5.90
N VAL A 429 -13.25 16.50 -4.97
CA VAL A 429 -14.11 15.38 -4.58
C VAL A 429 -14.95 15.73 -3.35
N ILE A 430 -16.28 15.63 -3.47
CA ILE A 430 -17.27 16.12 -2.52
C ILE A 430 -17.92 14.93 -1.78
N TYR A 431 -17.42 14.60 -0.58
CA TYR A 431 -17.87 13.46 0.23
C TYR A 431 -18.89 13.86 1.32
N SER A 432 -20.06 13.25 1.42
CA SER A 432 -20.67 12.34 0.45
C SER A 432 -22.20 12.39 0.49
N ILE A 433 -22.85 12.10 -0.64
CA ILE A 433 -24.30 11.79 -0.69
C ILE A 433 -24.65 10.51 0.10
N ALA A 434 -23.66 9.64 0.33
CA ALA A 434 -23.80 8.36 1.01
C ALA A 434 -22.87 8.26 2.24
N PRO A 435 -23.06 9.08 3.29
CA PRO A 435 -22.27 8.98 4.50
C PRO A 435 -22.53 7.63 5.20
N TRP A 436 -21.51 7.06 5.85
CA TRP A 436 -21.54 5.72 6.45
C TRP A 436 -22.70 5.52 7.44
N HIS A 437 -23.12 6.59 8.10
CA HIS A 437 -24.19 6.58 9.08
C HIS A 437 -25.60 6.72 8.50
N ASN A 438 -25.77 6.80 7.16
CA ASN A 438 -27.06 6.88 6.47
C ASN A 438 -28.01 7.94 7.07
N SER A 439 -27.49 9.14 7.33
CA SER A 439 -28.24 10.22 7.97
C SER A 439 -27.86 11.56 7.38
N PHE A 440 -28.78 12.53 7.40
CA PHE A 440 -28.45 13.94 7.25
C PHE A 440 -27.85 14.45 8.55
N THR A 441 -26.84 15.29 8.47
CA THR A 441 -26.23 15.95 9.62
C THR A 441 -26.39 17.46 9.46
N TYR A 442 -27.08 18.09 10.39
CA TYR A 442 -27.34 19.54 10.35
C TYR A 442 -27.48 20.12 11.74
N TRP A 443 -27.32 21.43 11.84
CA TRP A 443 -27.48 22.17 13.08
C TRP A 443 -28.89 22.75 13.18
N GLU A 444 -29.55 22.51 14.31
CA GLU A 444 -30.87 23.07 14.62
C GLU A 444 -30.81 23.63 16.05
N ASN A 445 -31.04 24.94 16.21
CA ASN A 445 -30.97 25.63 17.52
C ASN A 445 -29.65 25.39 18.28
N GLY A 446 -28.52 25.36 17.57
CA GLY A 446 -27.19 25.15 18.17
C GLY A 446 -26.88 23.71 18.57
N LYS A 447 -27.68 22.73 18.13
CA LYS A 447 -27.43 21.30 18.36
C LYS A 447 -27.25 20.56 17.04
N LEU A 448 -26.28 19.66 16.99
CA LEU A 448 -26.13 18.73 15.88
C LEU A 448 -27.28 17.70 15.90
N VAL A 449 -27.99 17.59 14.80
CA VAL A 449 -29.05 16.62 14.55
C VAL A 449 -28.57 15.62 13.49
N LYS A 450 -28.79 14.33 13.76
CA LYS A 450 -28.51 13.20 12.86
C LYS A 450 -29.83 12.56 12.44
N GLU A 451 -30.39 12.99 11.32
CA GLU A 451 -31.68 12.53 10.78
C GLU A 451 -31.47 11.32 9.85
N ARG A 452 -31.78 10.10 10.32
CA ARG A 452 -31.66 8.88 9.49
C ARG A 452 -32.52 8.95 8.24
N PHE A 453 -32.00 8.42 7.13
CA PHE A 453 -32.74 8.30 5.88
C PHE A 453 -32.73 6.88 5.32
N THR A 454 -33.67 6.63 4.41
CA THR A 454 -33.62 5.51 3.46
C THR A 454 -33.42 6.08 2.07
N VAL A 455 -32.42 5.59 1.34
CA VAL A 455 -32.14 5.99 -0.04
C VAL A 455 -33.40 5.82 -0.90
N GLY A 456 -33.73 6.84 -1.69
CA GLY A 456 -34.92 6.85 -2.56
C GLY A 456 -36.26 7.18 -1.89
N SER A 457 -36.29 7.34 -0.56
CA SER A 457 -37.49 7.84 0.11
C SER A 457 -37.83 9.26 -0.33
N LYS A 458 -39.10 9.67 -0.18
CA LYS A 458 -39.53 11.03 -0.50
C LYS A 458 -38.66 12.09 0.20
N ARG A 459 -38.43 11.91 1.51
CA ARG A 459 -37.59 12.81 2.31
C ARG A 459 -36.13 12.80 1.82
N TYR A 460 -35.60 11.63 1.44
CA TYR A 460 -34.26 11.54 0.87
C TYR A 460 -34.11 12.37 -0.40
N ASN A 461 -35.04 12.17 -1.34
CA ASN A 461 -35.03 12.90 -2.60
C ASN A 461 -35.21 14.41 -2.36
N GLU A 462 -36.11 14.82 -1.46
CA GLU A 462 -36.32 16.24 -1.14
C GLU A 462 -35.05 16.91 -0.60
N VAL A 463 -34.45 16.35 0.45
CA VAL A 463 -33.31 16.98 1.15
C VAL A 463 -32.05 16.98 0.27
N TRP A 464 -31.75 15.88 -0.40
CA TRP A 464 -30.58 15.83 -1.29
C TRP A 464 -30.80 16.65 -2.57
N THR A 465 -32.03 16.76 -3.09
CA THR A 465 -32.30 17.69 -4.21
C THR A 465 -32.04 19.13 -3.79
N ASP A 466 -32.53 19.54 -2.62
CA ASP A 466 -32.32 20.88 -2.09
C ASP A 466 -30.83 21.20 -1.95
N PHE A 467 -30.09 20.32 -1.28
CA PHE A 467 -28.64 20.48 -1.11
C PHE A 467 -27.88 20.49 -2.42
N PHE A 468 -28.06 19.47 -3.27
CA PHE A 468 -27.28 19.39 -4.51
C PHE A 468 -27.67 20.46 -5.52
N THR A 469 -28.87 21.04 -5.43
CA THR A 469 -29.20 22.25 -6.21
C THR A 469 -28.31 23.43 -5.79
N ALA A 470 -28.12 23.63 -4.48
CA ALA A 470 -27.18 24.63 -3.97
C ALA A 470 -25.72 24.29 -4.31
N MET A 471 -25.31 23.03 -4.12
CA MET A 471 -23.97 22.54 -4.40
C MET A 471 -23.63 22.49 -5.88
N VAL A 472 -24.59 22.43 -6.80
CA VAL A 472 -24.36 22.59 -8.24
C VAL A 472 -24.18 24.07 -8.58
N LYS A 473 -25.06 24.92 -8.04
CA LYS A 473 -25.04 26.35 -8.30
C LYS A 473 -23.75 27.02 -7.82
N HIS A 474 -23.27 26.65 -6.63
CA HIS A 474 -22.15 27.36 -5.99
C HIS A 474 -20.81 27.20 -6.73
N PRO A 475 -20.31 25.97 -7.04
CA PRO A 475 -19.16 25.78 -7.93
C PRO A 475 -19.37 26.36 -9.33
N ASP A 476 -20.59 26.35 -9.89
CA ASP A 476 -20.87 26.95 -11.20
C ASP A 476 -20.70 28.48 -11.22
N GLU A 477 -21.07 29.15 -10.11
CA GLU A 477 -20.83 30.59 -9.91
C GLU A 477 -19.35 30.91 -9.65
N LYS A 478 -18.62 29.98 -9.02
CA LYS A 478 -17.17 30.09 -8.77
C LYS A 478 -16.28 29.72 -9.97
N GLY A 479 -16.84 29.06 -10.98
CA GLY A 479 -16.07 28.50 -12.10
C GLY A 479 -15.33 27.20 -11.76
N TRP A 480 -15.78 26.46 -10.75
CA TRP A 480 -15.21 25.19 -10.28
C TRP A 480 -16.05 23.97 -10.67
N PHE A 481 -17.14 24.16 -11.41
CA PHE A 481 -18.11 23.10 -11.71
C PHE A 481 -17.53 21.94 -12.50
N ASP A 482 -16.71 22.21 -13.53
CA ASP A 482 -16.14 21.15 -14.37
C ASP A 482 -15.08 20.30 -13.62
N ASP A 483 -14.54 20.83 -12.51
CA ASP A 483 -13.57 20.16 -11.64
C ASP A 483 -14.26 19.34 -10.53
N ALA A 484 -15.58 19.50 -10.35
CA ALA A 484 -16.28 18.97 -9.18
C ALA A 484 -16.86 17.56 -9.40
N TYR A 485 -16.56 16.67 -8.45
CA TYR A 485 -16.99 15.28 -8.43
C TYR A 485 -17.76 15.00 -7.14
N VAL A 486 -18.92 14.35 -7.23
CA VAL A 486 -19.60 13.78 -6.06
C VAL A 486 -18.87 12.51 -5.66
N GLY A 487 -18.27 12.51 -4.48
CA GLY A 487 -17.54 11.38 -3.91
C GLY A 487 -18.49 10.37 -3.27
N ILE A 488 -18.34 9.09 -3.61
CA ILE A 488 -19.09 7.99 -3.01
C ILE A 488 -18.11 6.91 -2.58
N ASP A 489 -18.06 6.64 -1.28
CA ASP A 489 -17.22 5.57 -0.74
C ASP A 489 -17.85 4.19 -1.04
N GLU A 490 -17.13 3.09 -0.75
CA GLU A 490 -17.54 1.69 -1.01
C GLU A 490 -18.99 1.43 -0.56
N ARG A 491 -19.39 2.06 0.55
CA ARG A 491 -20.72 1.97 1.15
C ARG A 491 -21.66 3.00 0.53
N GLY A 492 -22.78 2.50 0.03
CA GLY A 492 -23.92 3.34 -0.34
C GLY A 492 -23.95 3.79 -1.80
N LEU A 493 -23.04 3.26 -2.64
CA LEU A 493 -23.20 3.36 -4.09
C LEU A 493 -24.54 2.76 -4.52
N SER A 494 -25.38 3.59 -5.12
CA SER A 494 -26.77 3.25 -5.41
C SER A 494 -27.20 3.86 -6.73
N GLU A 495 -27.85 3.06 -7.59
CA GLU A 495 -28.49 3.56 -8.81
C GLU A 495 -29.48 4.68 -8.50
N THR A 496 -30.19 4.59 -7.37
CA THR A 496 -31.18 5.61 -6.98
C THR A 496 -30.51 6.94 -6.63
N ALA A 497 -29.36 6.91 -5.95
CA ALA A 497 -28.61 8.12 -5.64
C ALA A 497 -28.04 8.77 -6.91
N LEU A 498 -27.46 7.97 -7.82
CA LEU A 498 -26.96 8.45 -9.11
C LEU A 498 -28.07 9.02 -9.98
N ASN A 499 -29.23 8.35 -10.05
CA ASN A 499 -30.40 8.85 -10.78
C ASN A 499 -30.90 10.19 -10.23
N LEU A 500 -30.81 10.42 -8.91
CA LEU A 500 -31.15 11.71 -8.32
C LEU A 500 -30.19 12.79 -8.80
N LEU A 501 -28.88 12.54 -8.75
CA LEU A 501 -27.84 13.47 -9.22
C LEU A 501 -28.04 13.83 -10.71
N ASP A 502 -28.43 12.87 -11.55
CA ASP A 502 -28.68 13.10 -12.99
C ASP A 502 -29.80 14.14 -13.25
N THR A 503 -30.72 14.32 -12.29
CA THR A 503 -31.83 15.28 -12.42
C THR A 503 -31.42 16.71 -12.09
N ILE A 504 -30.29 16.91 -11.41
CA ILE A 504 -29.85 18.21 -10.91
C ILE A 504 -28.77 18.76 -11.84
N LYS A 505 -29.11 19.82 -12.55
CA LYS A 505 -28.29 20.38 -13.64
C LYS A 505 -27.87 21.80 -13.34
N ASN A 506 -26.66 22.17 -13.79
CA ASN A 506 -26.24 23.56 -13.82
C ASN A 506 -26.99 24.35 -14.90
N LYS A 507 -26.69 25.65 -15.03
CA LYS A 507 -27.31 26.54 -16.03
C LYS A 507 -27.12 26.07 -17.49
N ASP A 508 -26.08 25.29 -17.76
CA ASP A 508 -25.73 24.77 -19.09
C ASP A 508 -26.28 23.35 -19.33
N GLY A 509 -27.06 22.80 -18.39
CA GLY A 509 -27.68 21.47 -18.51
C GLY A 509 -26.76 20.29 -18.16
N LYS A 510 -25.54 20.56 -17.68
CA LYS A 510 -24.57 19.55 -17.22
C LYS A 510 -24.86 19.12 -15.78
N THR A 511 -24.48 17.90 -15.43
CA THR A 511 -24.54 17.33 -14.08
C THR A 511 -23.13 17.31 -13.49
N LEU A 512 -23.01 17.24 -12.15
CA LEU A 512 -21.71 16.97 -11.52
C LEU A 512 -21.19 15.60 -11.95
N LYS A 513 -19.87 15.47 -12.06
CA LYS A 513 -19.20 14.18 -12.25
C LYS A 513 -19.25 13.36 -10.96
N THR A 514 -18.85 12.10 -11.01
CA THR A 514 -18.87 11.17 -9.89
C THR A 514 -17.52 10.47 -9.71
N ALA A 515 -17.06 10.40 -8.47
CA ALA A 515 -15.89 9.63 -8.07
C ALA A 515 -16.31 8.57 -7.06
N GLY A 516 -15.91 7.31 -7.27
CA GLY A 516 -16.42 6.18 -6.49
C GLY A 516 -15.33 5.18 -6.13
N ALA A 517 -15.45 4.53 -4.97
CA ALA A 517 -14.64 3.38 -4.59
C ALA A 517 -15.46 2.07 -4.63
N MET A 518 -14.83 0.95 -4.98
CA MET A 518 -15.44 -0.38 -5.00
C MET A 518 -14.48 -1.48 -4.53
N ASP A 519 -14.93 -2.25 -3.56
CA ASP A 519 -14.28 -3.45 -2.99
C ASP A 519 -14.86 -4.77 -3.53
N ASN A 520 -15.86 -4.70 -4.42
CA ASN A 520 -16.43 -5.86 -5.09
C ASN A 520 -16.90 -5.51 -6.51
N LEU A 521 -16.46 -6.30 -7.48
CA LEU A 521 -16.85 -6.18 -8.89
C LEU A 521 -17.84 -7.25 -9.35
N THR A 522 -18.11 -8.25 -8.51
CA THR A 522 -18.90 -9.43 -8.89
C THR A 522 -20.27 -9.43 -8.21
N GLY A 523 -21.30 -9.78 -8.97
CA GLY A 523 -22.67 -9.92 -8.47
C GLY A 523 -23.41 -8.59 -8.25
N GLY A 524 -24.73 -8.70 -8.04
CA GLY A 524 -25.60 -7.56 -7.78
C GLY A 524 -25.58 -6.50 -8.89
N GLU A 525 -25.61 -5.23 -8.48
CA GLU A 525 -25.60 -4.08 -9.39
C GLU A 525 -24.18 -3.53 -9.65
N HIS A 526 -23.14 -4.06 -8.99
CA HIS A 526 -21.78 -3.50 -9.02
C HIS A 526 -21.23 -3.32 -10.45
N PRO A 527 -21.28 -4.31 -11.36
CA PRO A 527 -20.80 -4.11 -12.73
C PRO A 527 -21.52 -2.97 -13.47
N LYS A 528 -22.84 -2.85 -13.24
CA LYS A 528 -23.68 -1.82 -13.86
C LYS A 528 -23.32 -0.44 -13.29
N LEU A 529 -23.23 -0.32 -11.96
CA LEU A 529 -22.86 0.92 -11.29
C LEU A 529 -21.45 1.35 -11.65
N ALA A 530 -20.52 0.40 -11.76
CA ALA A 530 -19.14 0.67 -12.12
C ALA A 530 -19.05 1.42 -13.45
N ARG A 531 -19.88 1.11 -14.45
CA ARG A 531 -19.92 1.81 -15.75
C ARG A 531 -20.62 3.17 -15.73
N ARG A 532 -21.10 3.64 -14.57
CA ARG A 532 -21.71 4.97 -14.41
C ARG A 532 -20.83 5.97 -13.68
N ILE A 533 -19.73 5.51 -13.08
CA ILE A 533 -18.84 6.38 -12.30
C ILE A 533 -17.78 6.98 -13.21
N ASP A 534 -17.67 8.31 -13.25
CA ASP A 534 -16.71 9.03 -14.09
C ASP A 534 -15.28 8.65 -13.72
N ASP A 535 -14.99 8.55 -12.42
CA ASP A 535 -13.71 8.10 -11.88
C ASP A 535 -13.90 6.99 -10.83
N LEU A 536 -13.50 5.76 -11.17
CA LEU A 536 -13.70 4.57 -10.35
C LEU A 536 -12.38 4.06 -9.79
N ASN A 537 -12.32 3.95 -8.47
CA ASN A 537 -11.22 3.36 -7.72
C ASN A 537 -11.59 1.93 -7.33
N VAL A 538 -10.76 0.95 -7.69
CA VAL A 538 -11.00 -0.47 -7.41
C VAL A 538 -9.93 -1.03 -6.48
N GLY A 539 -10.34 -1.77 -5.45
CA GLY A 539 -9.38 -2.35 -4.51
C GLY A 539 -8.40 -3.31 -5.19
N ASP A 540 -7.10 -3.14 -4.98
CA ASP A 540 -6.07 -3.98 -5.61
C ASP A 540 -6.25 -5.48 -5.34
N THR A 541 -6.71 -5.84 -4.14
CA THR A 541 -7.02 -7.21 -3.73
C THR A 541 -8.18 -7.80 -4.54
N VAL A 542 -9.14 -6.96 -4.95
CA VAL A 542 -10.24 -7.37 -5.85
C VAL A 542 -9.69 -7.73 -7.21
N VAL A 543 -8.74 -6.95 -7.73
CA VAL A 543 -8.05 -7.19 -9.00
C VAL A 543 -7.18 -8.43 -8.93
N GLN A 544 -6.40 -8.61 -7.86
CA GLN A 544 -5.61 -9.84 -7.63
C GLN A 544 -6.50 -11.09 -7.59
N ASN A 545 -7.71 -10.99 -7.02
CA ASN A 545 -8.65 -12.11 -6.89
C ASN A 545 -9.47 -12.37 -8.16
N ASN A 546 -9.73 -11.33 -8.97
CA ASN A 546 -10.63 -11.40 -10.13
C ASN A 546 -10.03 -10.70 -11.37
N PRO A 547 -8.82 -11.07 -11.82
CA PRO A 547 -8.09 -10.32 -12.85
C PRO A 547 -8.85 -10.26 -14.18
N GLU A 548 -9.45 -11.36 -14.63
CA GLU A 548 -10.22 -11.37 -15.90
C GLU A 548 -11.47 -10.50 -15.85
N VAL A 549 -12.17 -10.49 -14.71
CA VAL A 549 -13.36 -9.65 -14.49
C VAL A 549 -12.97 -8.18 -14.52
N PHE A 550 -11.87 -7.83 -13.83
CA PHE A 550 -11.36 -6.47 -13.82
C PHE A 550 -10.93 -6.02 -15.22
N GLN A 551 -10.18 -6.84 -15.96
CA GLN A 551 -9.72 -6.48 -17.30
C GLN A 551 -10.89 -6.25 -18.28
N GLN A 552 -11.96 -7.05 -18.18
CA GLN A 552 -13.17 -6.80 -18.97
C GLN A 552 -13.87 -5.50 -18.55
N LEU A 553 -13.99 -5.23 -17.25
CA LEU A 553 -14.58 -3.98 -16.76
C LEU A 553 -13.77 -2.76 -17.22
N LEU A 554 -12.44 -2.81 -17.11
CA LEU A 554 -11.54 -1.75 -17.53
C LEU A 554 -11.71 -1.46 -19.03
N LYS A 555 -11.78 -2.51 -19.86
CA LYS A 555 -12.06 -2.36 -21.31
C LYS A 555 -13.40 -1.67 -21.56
N ASP A 556 -14.46 -2.10 -20.87
CA ASP A 556 -15.79 -1.49 -21.01
C ASP A 556 -15.78 0.00 -20.61
N ARG A 557 -15.10 0.34 -19.52
CA ARG A 557 -14.99 1.71 -19.00
C ARG A 557 -14.16 2.61 -19.91
N ASN A 558 -13.03 2.12 -20.42
CA ASN A 558 -12.20 2.85 -21.38
C ASN A 558 -12.98 3.16 -22.67
N ALA A 559 -13.83 2.24 -23.15
CA ALA A 559 -14.69 2.48 -24.30
C ALA A 559 -15.75 3.57 -24.06
N LEU A 560 -16.07 3.88 -22.79
CA LEU A 560 -16.97 4.96 -22.38
C LEU A 560 -16.21 6.27 -22.05
N GLY A 561 -14.88 6.27 -22.10
CA GLY A 561 -14.06 7.42 -21.72
C GLY A 561 -14.01 7.69 -20.21
N LEU A 562 -14.25 6.67 -19.38
CA LEU A 562 -14.26 6.78 -17.91
C LEU A 562 -12.88 6.42 -17.31
N LYS A 563 -12.47 7.11 -16.25
CA LYS A 563 -11.17 6.95 -15.59
C LYS A 563 -11.20 5.80 -14.58
N THR A 564 -10.20 4.94 -14.56
CA THR A 564 -10.11 3.84 -13.58
C THR A 564 -8.75 3.83 -12.92
N THR A 565 -8.73 3.72 -11.60
CA THR A 565 -7.54 3.66 -10.74
C THR A 565 -7.64 2.45 -9.81
N LEU A 566 -6.53 2.06 -9.18
CA LEU A 566 -6.56 1.10 -8.08
C LEU A 566 -6.39 1.81 -6.74
N TYR A 567 -6.85 1.20 -5.65
CA TYR A 567 -6.48 1.63 -4.30
C TYR A 567 -6.09 0.46 -3.40
N SER A 568 -5.38 0.79 -2.33
CA SER A 568 -5.18 -0.08 -1.19
C SER A 568 -5.78 0.54 0.08
N CYS A 569 -6.18 -0.30 1.03
CA CYS A 569 -6.58 0.10 2.38
C CYS A 569 -6.24 -1.00 3.38
N THR A 570 -6.69 -0.83 4.62
CA THR A 570 -6.63 -1.86 5.66
C THR A 570 -7.08 -3.26 5.15
N GLY A 571 -6.32 -4.29 5.53
CA GLY A 571 -6.50 -5.67 5.06
C GLY A 571 -5.87 -6.03 3.70
N HIS A 572 -5.31 -5.06 2.96
CA HIS A 572 -4.67 -5.32 1.67
C HIS A 572 -3.21 -5.73 1.84
N ILE A 573 -2.76 -6.70 1.03
CA ILE A 573 -1.39 -7.23 1.04
C ILE A 573 -0.94 -7.49 -0.40
N PRO A 574 0.19 -6.91 -0.88
CA PRO A 574 1.04 -5.90 -0.23
C PRO A 574 0.29 -4.65 0.26
N GLY A 575 0.70 -4.10 1.41
CA GLY A 575 0.05 -2.98 2.10
C GLY A 575 0.91 -1.72 2.18
N ASN A 576 0.35 -0.64 2.73
CA ASN A 576 1.04 0.67 2.84
C ASN A 576 1.06 1.19 4.29
N PHE A 577 1.40 0.30 5.22
CA PHE A 577 1.34 0.53 6.67
C PHE A 577 2.75 0.78 7.23
N SER A 578 2.87 1.33 8.45
CA SER A 578 4.18 1.61 9.08
C SER A 578 5.10 0.37 9.14
N LEU A 579 4.54 -0.83 9.29
CA LEU A 579 5.31 -2.09 9.37
C LEU A 579 5.47 -2.80 8.00
N SER A 580 4.87 -2.27 6.94
CA SER A 580 5.08 -2.74 5.57
C SER A 580 6.51 -2.45 5.12
N ALA A 581 7.10 -3.34 4.32
CA ALA A 581 8.37 -3.02 3.67
C ALA A 581 8.19 -1.84 2.71
N PRO A 582 9.16 -0.91 2.60
CA PRO A 582 9.12 0.19 1.64
C PRO A 582 8.80 -0.27 0.21
N ALA A 583 9.31 -1.44 -0.19
CA ALA A 583 9.01 -2.13 -1.45
C ALA A 583 7.52 -2.21 -1.79
N GLU A 584 6.66 -2.44 -0.79
CA GLU A 584 5.22 -2.64 -0.99
C GLU A 584 4.56 -1.39 -1.58
N ASN A 585 5.06 -0.20 -1.22
CA ASN A 585 4.55 1.09 -1.70
C ASN A 585 4.95 1.38 -3.15
N TYR A 586 6.16 1.00 -3.55
CA TYR A 586 6.59 1.07 -4.94
C TYR A 586 5.84 0.03 -5.80
N TRP A 587 5.65 -1.18 -5.27
CA TRP A 587 4.86 -2.23 -5.89
C TRP A 587 3.41 -1.81 -6.13
N SER A 588 2.74 -1.13 -5.19
CA SER A 588 1.34 -0.69 -5.36
C SER A 588 1.16 0.15 -6.63
N ILE A 589 2.08 1.08 -6.89
CA ILE A 589 2.05 1.94 -8.08
C ILE A 589 2.29 1.14 -9.36
N LEU A 590 3.33 0.29 -9.36
CA LEU A 590 3.65 -0.55 -10.51
C LEU A 590 2.55 -1.57 -10.82
N PHE A 591 1.89 -2.12 -9.79
CA PHE A 591 0.78 -3.05 -9.94
C PHE A 591 -0.44 -2.38 -10.55
N ALA A 592 -0.75 -1.14 -10.14
CA ALA A 592 -1.81 -0.35 -10.76
C ALA A 592 -1.53 -0.08 -12.25
N TYR A 593 -0.30 0.32 -12.61
CA TYR A 593 0.09 0.52 -14.00
C TYR A 593 0.07 -0.78 -14.82
N LYS A 594 0.61 -1.89 -14.27
CA LYS A 594 0.59 -3.23 -14.87
C LYS A 594 -0.82 -3.67 -15.28
N ASN A 595 -1.83 -3.28 -14.50
CA ASN A 595 -3.21 -3.64 -14.77
C ASN A 595 -3.93 -2.68 -15.73
N GLY A 596 -3.22 -1.72 -16.32
CA GLY A 596 -3.76 -0.79 -17.33
C GLY A 596 -4.58 0.36 -16.76
N THR A 597 -4.45 0.64 -15.46
CA THR A 597 -5.15 1.75 -14.81
C THR A 597 -4.42 3.08 -15.01
N THR A 598 -5.15 4.16 -14.78
CA THR A 598 -4.65 5.54 -14.97
C THR A 598 -3.99 6.13 -13.74
N GLY A 599 -3.97 5.42 -12.61
CA GLY A 599 -3.44 5.95 -11.36
C GLY A 599 -3.67 5.06 -10.15
N PHE A 600 -3.24 5.57 -9.01
CA PHE A 600 -3.40 4.92 -7.70
C PHE A 600 -4.03 5.88 -6.69
N LEU A 601 -4.97 5.38 -5.88
CA LEU A 601 -5.63 6.11 -4.82
C LEU A 601 -5.29 5.53 -3.46
N ARG A 602 -5.20 6.39 -2.44
CA ARG A 602 -5.24 5.96 -1.04
C ARG A 602 -6.10 6.88 -0.19
N TRP A 603 -6.89 6.28 0.70
CA TRP A 603 -7.91 7.00 1.45
C TRP A 603 -7.39 7.97 2.51
N ALA A 604 -6.10 7.95 2.86
CA ALA A 604 -5.61 8.80 3.93
C ALA A 604 -4.16 9.26 3.74
N TYR A 605 -4.01 10.55 3.50
CA TYR A 605 -2.75 11.26 3.41
C TYR A 605 -2.24 11.70 4.79
N ASP A 606 -3.08 12.37 5.57
CA ASP A 606 -2.72 13.12 6.78
C ASP A 606 -3.80 13.03 7.90
N ALA A 607 -4.58 11.95 7.96
CA ALA A 607 -5.52 11.71 9.06
C ALA A 607 -4.79 11.22 10.33
N TRP A 608 -4.01 12.11 10.94
CA TRP A 608 -3.13 11.80 12.07
C TRP A 608 -3.86 11.24 13.29
N VAL A 609 -3.19 10.31 13.96
CA VAL A 609 -3.51 9.90 15.35
C VAL A 609 -3.05 10.98 16.35
N GLU A 610 -3.19 10.73 17.65
CA GLU A 610 -2.89 11.71 18.70
C GLU A 610 -1.45 12.24 18.69
N ASP A 611 -0.49 11.33 18.46
CA ASP A 611 0.94 11.63 18.44
C ASP A 611 1.70 10.72 17.45
N PRO A 612 1.52 10.94 16.14
CA PRO A 612 2.06 10.06 15.09
C PRO A 612 3.59 10.03 15.06
N LEU A 613 4.28 11.02 15.63
CA LEU A 613 5.75 11.02 15.74
C LEU A 613 6.29 10.09 16.83
N ARG A 614 5.41 9.48 17.63
CA ARG A 614 5.76 8.50 18.68
C ARG A 614 5.11 7.15 18.40
N ASP A 615 3.81 7.13 18.12
CA ASP A 615 3.04 5.90 17.92
C ASP A 615 2.06 6.08 16.75
N THR A 616 2.14 5.18 15.78
CA THR A 616 1.30 5.19 14.56
C THR A 616 0.07 4.31 14.67
N SER A 617 -0.16 3.71 15.85
CA SER A 617 -1.25 2.78 16.08
C SER A 617 -2.60 3.48 16.07
N HIS A 618 -3.56 2.81 15.45
CA HIS A 618 -4.93 3.28 15.36
C HIS A 618 -5.88 2.32 16.08
N SER A 619 -7.02 2.81 16.56
CA SER A 619 -8.01 1.98 17.24
C SER A 619 -8.74 1.01 16.31
N SER A 620 -8.47 1.02 15.00
CA SER A 620 -9.22 0.19 14.05
C SER A 620 -8.36 -0.56 13.06
N PHE A 621 -7.32 0.09 12.54
CA PHE A 621 -6.59 -0.37 11.35
C PHE A 621 -5.17 -0.77 11.70
N GLU A 622 -4.47 -1.39 10.76
CA GLU A 622 -3.02 -1.54 10.78
C GLU A 622 -2.35 -0.19 11.05
N ALA A 623 -1.27 -0.20 11.82
CA ALA A 623 -0.57 1.01 12.23
C ALA A 623 -0.06 1.79 11.00
N GLY A 624 -0.32 3.10 10.97
CA GLY A 624 0.01 3.96 9.83
C GLY A 624 -0.99 3.91 8.66
N ASP A 625 -2.10 3.17 8.75
CA ASP A 625 -3.10 3.17 7.67
C ASP A 625 -3.70 4.56 7.40
N CYS A 626 -3.89 5.37 8.45
CA CYS A 626 -4.56 6.66 8.36
C CYS A 626 -3.68 7.82 7.84
N PHE A 627 -2.39 7.61 7.56
CA PHE A 627 -1.54 8.71 7.07
C PHE A 627 -0.25 8.20 6.43
N LEU A 628 0.24 8.97 5.46
CA LEU A 628 1.51 8.80 4.76
C LEU A 628 2.46 9.98 5.02
N ILE A 629 1.98 11.08 5.59
CA ILE A 629 2.80 12.22 6.00
C ILE A 629 2.67 12.45 7.51
N PHE A 630 3.73 12.93 8.13
CA PHE A 630 3.83 13.19 9.56
C PHE A 630 3.86 14.70 9.86
N PRO A 631 3.42 15.13 11.05
CA PRO A 631 3.59 16.49 11.52
C PRO A 631 5.05 16.75 11.96
N ASP A 632 5.31 18.01 12.33
CA ASP A 632 6.44 18.40 13.17
C ASP A 632 6.05 18.30 14.66
N GLU A 633 6.99 18.60 15.56
CA GLU A 633 6.69 18.69 16.99
C GLU A 633 5.63 19.79 17.27
N LYS A 634 4.64 19.49 18.13
CA LYS A 634 3.46 20.37 18.42
C LYS A 634 3.81 21.82 18.75
N ASN A 635 4.96 22.06 19.39
CA ASN A 635 5.34 23.37 19.93
C ASN A 635 6.36 24.12 19.05
N VAL A 636 6.66 23.63 17.84
CA VAL A 636 7.55 24.33 16.90
C VAL A 636 6.84 25.58 16.36
N ALA A 637 7.55 26.70 16.27
CA ALA A 637 6.97 27.98 15.88
C ALA A 637 6.45 27.99 14.42
N ASN A 638 7.18 27.34 13.52
CA ASN A 638 6.88 27.21 12.10
C ASN A 638 6.98 25.73 11.72
N PRO A 639 5.98 24.90 12.07
CA PRO A 639 6.08 23.47 11.86
C PRO A 639 6.03 23.16 10.36
N THR A 640 6.80 22.16 9.95
CA THR A 640 6.82 21.66 8.57
C THR A 640 6.52 20.18 8.56
N ALA A 641 5.70 19.74 7.60
CA ALA A 641 5.38 18.34 7.46
C ALA A 641 6.63 17.49 7.14
N LYS A 642 6.65 16.27 7.66
CA LYS A 642 7.72 15.28 7.49
C LYS A 642 7.21 14.16 6.62
N SER A 643 7.91 13.84 5.53
CA SER A 643 7.51 12.73 4.67
C SER A 643 7.75 11.37 5.35
N SER A 644 7.10 10.34 4.83
CA SER A 644 7.40 8.95 5.18
C SER A 644 8.22 8.26 4.10
N ILE A 645 8.97 7.23 4.46
CA ILE A 645 9.61 6.34 3.47
C ILE A 645 8.54 5.75 2.53
N ARG A 646 7.36 5.40 3.07
CA ARG A 646 6.23 4.91 2.28
C ARG A 646 5.83 5.88 1.18
N LEU A 647 5.67 7.16 1.53
CA LEU A 647 5.31 8.23 0.58
C LEU A 647 6.41 8.46 -0.46
N GLU A 648 7.69 8.42 -0.07
CA GLU A 648 8.80 8.56 -1.03
C GLU A 648 8.85 7.40 -2.02
N LYS A 649 8.59 6.17 -1.59
CA LYS A 649 8.53 5.00 -2.49
C LYS A 649 7.29 5.04 -3.41
N MET A 650 6.14 5.55 -2.95
CA MET A 650 5.02 5.84 -3.85
C MET A 650 5.40 6.90 -4.88
N ALA A 651 6.04 7.99 -4.46
CA ALA A 651 6.47 9.06 -5.35
C ALA A 651 7.49 8.57 -6.40
N GLN A 652 8.42 7.70 -6.00
CA GLN A 652 9.32 7.01 -6.94
C GLN A 652 8.54 6.20 -7.96
N GLY A 653 7.54 5.42 -7.50
CA GLY A 653 6.62 4.67 -8.35
C GLY A 653 5.94 5.52 -9.42
N VAL A 654 5.38 6.66 -9.00
CA VAL A 654 4.68 7.59 -9.89
C VAL A 654 5.63 8.14 -10.95
N ARG A 655 6.84 8.58 -10.56
CA ARG A 655 7.85 9.07 -11.51
C ARG A 655 8.25 7.97 -12.49
N ASP A 656 8.51 6.77 -12.00
CA ASP A 656 8.98 5.64 -12.80
C ASP A 656 7.92 5.14 -13.79
N VAL A 657 6.65 5.10 -13.40
CA VAL A 657 5.54 4.81 -14.33
C VAL A 657 5.42 5.90 -15.40
N ASN A 658 5.51 7.18 -15.03
CA ASN A 658 5.46 8.26 -16.01
C ASN A 658 6.65 8.22 -16.99
N LYS A 659 7.84 7.76 -16.58
CA LYS A 659 8.95 7.45 -17.50
C LYS A 659 8.56 6.37 -18.51
N LEU A 660 7.98 5.26 -18.03
CA LEU A 660 7.55 4.16 -18.87
C LEU A 660 6.53 4.62 -19.91
N MET A 661 5.51 5.39 -19.48
CA MET A 661 4.49 5.97 -20.35
C MET A 661 5.09 6.88 -21.41
N LEU A 662 5.98 7.81 -21.02
CA LEU A 662 6.63 8.72 -21.97
C LEU A 662 7.44 7.96 -23.02
N MET A 663 8.20 6.94 -22.59
CA MET A 663 9.01 6.14 -23.52
C MET A 663 8.14 5.35 -24.50
N THR A 664 7.02 4.77 -24.06
CA THR A 664 6.16 3.96 -24.92
C THR A 664 5.23 4.80 -25.78
N GLU A 665 4.85 6.01 -25.36
CA GLU A 665 4.13 6.97 -26.20
C GLU A 665 5.00 7.38 -27.41
N GLU A 666 6.26 7.75 -27.17
CA GLU A 666 7.15 8.19 -28.24
C GLU A 666 7.67 7.01 -29.09
N PHE A 667 7.90 5.84 -28.47
CA PHE A 667 8.34 4.62 -29.16
C PHE A 667 7.54 3.40 -28.71
N PRO A 668 6.34 3.13 -29.28
CA PRO A 668 5.48 2.01 -28.88
C PRO A 668 6.09 0.63 -28.99
N GLN A 669 7.18 0.49 -29.75
CA GLN A 669 7.94 -0.75 -29.80
C GLN A 669 8.57 -1.14 -28.47
N LEU A 670 8.80 -0.18 -27.57
CA LEU A 670 9.27 -0.42 -26.21
C LEU A 670 8.20 -1.05 -25.32
N GLN A 671 6.92 -1.05 -25.72
CA GLN A 671 5.85 -1.64 -24.92
C GLN A 671 6.12 -3.12 -24.62
N ALA A 672 6.71 -3.86 -25.56
CA ALA A 672 7.06 -5.27 -25.32
C ALA A 672 8.10 -5.44 -24.22
N ASP A 673 9.05 -4.51 -24.10
CA ASP A 673 10.04 -4.50 -23.02
C ASP A 673 9.40 -4.11 -21.68
N VAL A 674 8.49 -3.12 -21.69
CA VAL A 674 7.72 -2.71 -20.51
C VAL A 674 6.83 -3.85 -20.01
N ASP A 675 6.11 -4.52 -20.90
CA ASP A 675 5.26 -5.66 -20.56
C ASP A 675 6.09 -6.81 -19.96
N ALA A 676 7.25 -7.11 -20.55
CA ALA A 676 8.17 -8.11 -20.02
C ALA A 676 8.67 -7.74 -18.62
N LEU A 677 8.98 -6.46 -18.39
CA LEU A 677 9.42 -5.96 -17.10
C LEU A 677 8.31 -6.04 -16.05
N LEU A 678 7.11 -5.56 -16.37
CA LEU A 678 5.97 -5.60 -15.44
C LEU A 678 5.52 -7.04 -15.16
N ASN A 679 5.80 -7.99 -16.06
CA ASN A 679 5.58 -9.42 -15.84
C ASN A 679 6.72 -10.14 -15.08
N SER A 680 7.78 -9.43 -14.69
CA SER A 680 8.90 -10.01 -13.95
C SER A 680 8.68 -10.11 -12.44
N PHE A 681 7.72 -9.37 -11.88
CA PHE A 681 7.42 -9.37 -10.45
C PHE A 681 6.11 -10.09 -10.12
N ASP A 682 6.05 -10.68 -8.94
CA ASP A 682 4.88 -11.42 -8.47
C ASP A 682 3.75 -10.50 -7.99
N THR A 683 2.52 -10.99 -8.10
CA THR A 683 1.33 -10.28 -7.61
C THR A 683 0.99 -10.58 -6.16
N ARG A 684 1.65 -11.57 -5.55
CA ARG A 684 1.47 -12.00 -4.17
C ARG A 684 2.81 -12.50 -3.61
N TYR A 685 3.02 -12.24 -2.33
CA TYR A 685 4.21 -12.66 -1.60
C TYR A 685 3.82 -13.38 -0.32
N GLU A 686 4.77 -14.09 0.30
CA GLU A 686 4.50 -14.78 1.56
C GLU A 686 4.07 -13.77 2.66
N SER A 687 2.93 -14.05 3.28
CA SER A 687 2.34 -13.18 4.31
C SER A 687 1.78 -13.98 5.47
N LYS A 688 1.70 -13.33 6.63
CA LYS A 688 1.12 -13.91 7.85
C LYS A 688 0.38 -12.83 8.63
N GLY A 689 -0.91 -13.05 8.84
CA GLY A 689 -1.76 -12.04 9.47
C GLY A 689 -1.96 -10.85 8.52
N TYR A 690 -1.57 -9.65 8.96
CA TYR A 690 -1.78 -8.39 8.23
C TYR A 690 -0.55 -7.91 7.44
N TYR A 691 0.58 -8.60 7.52
CA TYR A 691 1.84 -8.16 6.92
C TYR A 691 2.55 -9.29 6.17
N LEU A 692 3.47 -8.92 5.28
CA LEU A 692 4.43 -9.85 4.68
C LEU A 692 5.32 -10.48 5.76
N THR A 693 5.69 -11.75 5.56
CA THR A 693 6.75 -12.39 6.35
C THR A 693 8.11 -11.79 5.99
N ASP A 694 9.16 -12.06 6.77
CA ASP A 694 10.51 -11.62 6.41
C ASP A 694 10.94 -12.13 5.03
N SER A 695 10.56 -13.37 4.67
CA SER A 695 10.82 -13.92 3.32
C SER A 695 10.05 -13.14 2.26
N GLY A 696 8.75 -12.89 2.47
CA GLY A 696 7.94 -12.10 1.54
C GLY A 696 8.48 -10.68 1.34
N LYS A 697 8.97 -10.04 2.42
CA LYS A 697 9.64 -8.73 2.35
C LYS A 697 10.92 -8.77 1.53
N GLN A 698 11.76 -9.81 1.67
CA GLN A 698 12.96 -9.97 0.83
C GLN A 698 12.62 -10.25 -0.64
N GLU A 699 11.59 -11.04 -0.92
CA GLU A 699 11.15 -11.38 -2.28
C GLU A 699 10.65 -10.14 -3.02
N ILE A 700 9.74 -9.37 -2.41
CA ILE A 700 9.23 -8.16 -3.04
C ILE A 700 10.32 -7.09 -3.21
N ALA A 701 11.25 -6.94 -2.25
CA ALA A 701 12.38 -6.03 -2.38
C ALA A 701 13.25 -6.40 -3.59
N LYS A 702 13.55 -7.68 -3.76
CA LYS A 702 14.30 -8.18 -4.93
C LYS A 702 13.58 -7.92 -6.25
N ASP A 703 12.28 -8.15 -6.29
CA ASP A 703 11.47 -7.88 -7.49
C ASP A 703 11.46 -6.39 -7.83
N MET A 704 11.30 -5.53 -6.83
CA MET A 704 11.32 -4.08 -6.99
C MET A 704 12.69 -3.53 -7.44
N ASN A 705 13.78 -4.08 -6.92
CA ASN A 705 15.13 -3.82 -7.43
C ASN A 705 15.27 -4.24 -8.91
N THR A 706 14.72 -5.40 -9.28
CA THR A 706 14.73 -5.87 -10.68
C THR A 706 13.94 -4.93 -11.59
N VAL A 707 12.79 -4.42 -11.13
CA VAL A 707 11.99 -3.45 -11.88
C VAL A 707 12.74 -2.13 -12.07
N HIS A 708 13.32 -1.59 -10.98
CA HIS A 708 14.09 -0.35 -11.02
C HIS A 708 15.26 -0.43 -12.03
N ASP A 709 16.07 -1.50 -11.96
CA ASP A 709 17.15 -1.76 -12.92
C ASP A 709 16.64 -1.93 -14.36
N GLY A 710 15.47 -2.55 -14.53
CA GLY A 710 14.84 -2.75 -15.83
C GLY A 710 14.42 -1.43 -16.49
N ILE A 711 13.87 -0.48 -15.72
CA ILE A 711 13.51 0.84 -16.24
C ILE A 711 14.74 1.58 -16.76
N ALA A 712 15.87 1.50 -16.05
CA ALA A 712 17.14 2.09 -16.51
C ALA A 712 17.58 1.49 -17.86
N LYS A 713 17.49 0.15 -18.02
CA LYS A 713 17.82 -0.54 -19.29
C LYS A 713 16.85 -0.18 -20.42
N ILE A 714 15.56 -0.04 -20.14
CA ILE A 714 14.58 0.42 -21.15
C ILE A 714 14.89 1.87 -21.56
N THR A 715 15.30 2.71 -20.61
CA THR A 715 15.76 4.08 -20.91
C THR A 715 16.98 4.08 -21.85
N GLU A 716 17.94 3.18 -21.67
CA GLU A 716 19.09 3.07 -22.60
C GLU A 716 18.64 2.72 -24.03
N LYS A 717 17.69 1.78 -24.17
CA LYS A 717 17.09 1.45 -25.47
C LYS A 717 16.35 2.64 -26.07
N TYR A 718 15.56 3.34 -25.27
CA TYR A 718 14.86 4.56 -25.67
C TYR A 718 15.83 5.64 -26.17
N LEU A 719 16.91 5.88 -25.45
CA LEU A 719 17.96 6.84 -25.84
C LEU A 719 18.66 6.43 -27.14
N ALA A 720 18.93 5.13 -27.32
CA ALA A 720 19.48 4.62 -28.58
C ALA A 720 18.54 4.89 -29.76
N LEU A 721 17.22 4.73 -29.56
CA LEU A 721 16.21 5.04 -30.57
C LEU A 721 16.14 6.53 -30.88
N LYS A 722 16.13 7.40 -29.86
CA LYS A 722 16.23 8.87 -30.05
C LYS A 722 17.49 9.26 -30.83
N GLY A 723 18.62 8.63 -30.51
CA GLY A 723 19.91 8.87 -31.15
C GLY A 723 19.96 8.51 -32.64
N THR A 724 18.98 7.77 -33.18
CA THR A 724 18.91 7.45 -34.61
C THR A 724 18.49 8.65 -35.49
N GLY A 725 17.93 9.72 -34.91
CA GLY A 725 17.47 10.90 -35.66
C GLY A 725 16.26 10.65 -36.57
N VAL A 726 15.59 9.52 -36.42
CA VAL A 726 14.44 9.11 -37.22
C VAL A 726 13.13 9.49 -36.51
N ASN A 727 12.32 10.35 -37.12
CA ASN A 727 11.00 10.78 -36.65
C ASN A 727 9.93 9.72 -36.95
N ARG A 728 9.22 9.30 -35.90
CA ARG A 728 8.16 8.26 -35.96
C ARG A 728 6.75 8.82 -35.84
N ASP A 729 6.59 10.07 -35.45
CA ASP A 729 5.32 10.74 -35.13
C ASP A 729 4.29 10.59 -36.25
N LYS A 730 4.73 10.77 -37.50
CA LYS A 730 3.84 10.66 -38.65
C LYS A 730 3.27 9.26 -38.83
N LEU A 731 4.06 8.22 -38.55
CA LEU A 731 3.61 6.83 -38.62
C LEU A 731 2.71 6.49 -37.43
N LEU A 732 3.07 6.97 -36.23
CA LEU A 732 2.27 6.83 -35.02
C LEU A 732 0.87 7.40 -35.22
N GLN A 733 0.78 8.66 -35.64
CA GLN A 733 -0.49 9.33 -35.90
C GLN A 733 -1.31 8.62 -36.99
N ALA A 734 -0.67 8.05 -38.02
CA ALA A 734 -1.37 7.27 -39.04
C ALA A 734 -1.97 5.98 -38.47
N ILE A 735 -1.25 5.29 -37.57
CA ILE A 735 -1.72 4.06 -36.91
C ILE A 735 -2.87 4.36 -35.94
N GLU A 736 -2.74 5.38 -35.11
CA GLU A 736 -3.79 5.78 -34.16
C GLU A 736 -5.10 6.14 -34.87
N ASN A 737 -5.02 6.94 -35.93
CA ASN A 737 -6.20 7.29 -36.74
C ASN A 737 -6.84 6.09 -37.45
N ALA A 738 -6.07 5.04 -37.74
CA ALA A 738 -6.54 3.84 -38.42
C ALA A 738 -7.15 2.81 -37.46
N LYS A 739 -6.67 2.75 -36.20
CA LYS A 739 -7.03 1.72 -35.21
C LYS A 739 -8.54 1.51 -34.98
N PRO A 740 -9.39 2.56 -34.88
CA PRO A 740 -10.85 2.37 -34.69
C PRO A 740 -11.53 1.61 -35.84
N LEU A 741 -10.99 1.69 -37.06
CA LEU A 741 -11.59 1.09 -38.25
C LEU A 741 -11.41 -0.45 -38.28
N LEU A 742 -10.48 -1.00 -37.51
CA LEU A 742 -10.27 -2.46 -37.44
C LEU A 742 -11.49 -3.20 -36.88
N SER A 743 -12.26 -2.55 -35.99
CA SER A 743 -13.53 -3.09 -35.46
C SER A 743 -14.72 -2.96 -36.41
N GLU A 744 -14.56 -2.29 -37.56
CA GLU A 744 -15.63 -1.99 -38.51
C GLU A 744 -15.60 -2.87 -39.77
N LYS A 745 -14.93 -4.04 -39.74
CA LYS A 745 -14.71 -4.91 -40.91
C LYS A 745 -15.97 -5.21 -41.72
N ASP A 746 -17.11 -5.41 -41.05
CA ASP A 746 -18.38 -5.75 -41.69
C ASP A 746 -19.06 -4.58 -42.44
N LEU A 747 -18.54 -3.35 -42.29
CA LEU A 747 -19.04 -2.18 -42.99
C LEU A 747 -18.40 -1.99 -44.37
N TYR A 748 -17.30 -2.67 -44.68
CA TYR A 748 -16.49 -2.47 -45.88
C TYR A 748 -16.38 -3.74 -46.74
N THR A 749 -16.08 -3.57 -48.04
CA THR A 749 -15.86 -4.70 -48.94
C THR A 749 -14.63 -5.49 -48.50
N VAL A 750 -14.69 -6.82 -48.65
CA VAL A 750 -13.59 -7.73 -48.27
C VAL A 750 -12.26 -7.32 -48.91
N GLU A 751 -12.28 -6.89 -50.17
CA GLU A 751 -11.09 -6.47 -50.91
C GLU A 751 -10.46 -5.19 -50.34
N SER A 752 -11.26 -4.13 -50.13
CA SER A 752 -10.75 -2.86 -49.60
C SER A 752 -10.28 -3.00 -48.16
N PHE A 753 -10.98 -3.79 -47.34
CA PHE A 753 -10.59 -4.02 -45.95
C PHE A 753 -9.34 -4.88 -45.83
N THR A 754 -9.17 -5.91 -46.67
CA THR A 754 -7.94 -6.75 -46.65
C THR A 754 -6.70 -5.93 -46.99
N ALA A 755 -6.79 -5.00 -47.95
CA ALA A 755 -5.69 -4.10 -48.28
C ALA A 755 -5.36 -3.11 -47.15
N PHE A 756 -6.38 -2.59 -46.47
CA PHE A 756 -6.23 -1.75 -45.28
C PHE A 756 -5.58 -2.52 -44.12
N GLU A 757 -6.08 -3.71 -43.81
CA GLU A 757 -5.57 -4.57 -42.73
C GLU A 757 -4.09 -4.95 -42.97
N ALA A 758 -3.71 -5.28 -44.21
CA ALA A 758 -2.31 -5.55 -44.56
C ALA A 758 -1.40 -4.31 -44.41
N ALA A 759 -1.86 -3.13 -44.81
CA ALA A 759 -1.11 -1.88 -44.66
C ALA A 759 -0.96 -1.49 -43.18
N TYR A 760 -1.98 -1.75 -42.36
CA TYR A 760 -1.93 -1.55 -40.92
C TYR A 760 -0.87 -2.46 -40.27
N GLN A 761 -0.85 -3.75 -40.63
CA GLN A 761 0.16 -4.70 -40.11
C GLN A 761 1.59 -4.31 -40.51
N GLU A 762 1.81 -3.87 -41.75
CA GLU A 762 3.15 -3.43 -42.18
C GLU A 762 3.54 -2.09 -41.53
N ALA A 763 2.58 -1.20 -41.26
CA ALA A 763 2.80 0.02 -40.49
C ALA A 763 3.22 -0.28 -39.04
N GLU A 764 2.52 -1.19 -38.35
CA GLU A 764 2.91 -1.64 -37.01
C GLU A 764 4.30 -2.29 -37.01
N LYS A 765 4.61 -3.10 -38.03
CA LYS A 765 5.92 -3.73 -38.17
C LYS A 765 7.03 -2.72 -38.43
N ALA A 766 6.82 -1.75 -39.33
CA ALA A 766 7.79 -0.70 -39.61
C ALA A 766 8.04 0.19 -38.40
N LEU A 767 7.00 0.46 -37.60
CA LEU A 767 7.09 1.19 -36.34
C LEU A 767 7.93 0.44 -35.30
N ARG A 768 7.89 -0.91 -35.31
CA ARG A 768 8.62 -1.80 -34.38
C ARG A 768 10.05 -2.15 -34.79
N ASP A 769 10.47 -1.81 -36.00
CA ASP A 769 11.83 -2.07 -36.47
C ASP A 769 12.79 -0.95 -36.05
N ALA A 770 13.69 -1.28 -35.12
CA ALA A 770 14.73 -0.37 -34.62
C ALA A 770 15.68 0.14 -35.71
N ASN A 771 15.78 -0.56 -36.85
CA ASN A 771 16.61 -0.16 -37.99
C ASN A 771 15.81 0.52 -39.10
N SER A 772 14.52 0.80 -38.90
CA SER A 772 13.71 1.54 -39.87
C SER A 772 14.32 2.91 -40.16
N THR A 773 14.53 3.17 -41.44
CA THR A 773 14.90 4.50 -41.93
C THR A 773 13.68 5.43 -41.95
N GLN A 774 13.89 6.75 -41.94
CA GLN A 774 12.81 7.72 -42.12
C GLN A 774 11.96 7.43 -43.37
N GLU A 775 12.62 7.02 -44.46
CA GLU A 775 11.96 6.64 -45.71
C GLU A 775 11.02 5.45 -45.54
N ASN A 776 11.44 4.41 -44.80
CA ASN A 776 10.61 3.24 -44.55
C ASN A 776 9.37 3.60 -43.72
N LEU A 777 9.54 4.43 -42.69
CA LEU A 777 8.44 4.90 -41.85
C LEU A 777 7.46 5.78 -42.63
N ASP A 778 7.97 6.73 -43.42
CA ASP A 778 7.13 7.59 -44.26
C ASP A 778 6.35 6.78 -45.30
N LYS A 779 6.99 5.76 -45.88
CA LYS A 779 6.35 4.86 -46.84
C LYS A 779 5.23 4.06 -46.19
N ALA A 780 5.47 3.51 -45.00
CA ALA A 780 4.46 2.77 -44.25
C ALA A 780 3.28 3.66 -43.83
N ALA A 781 3.56 4.88 -43.36
CA ALA A 781 2.55 5.85 -42.96
C ALA A 781 1.66 6.26 -44.15
N ASN A 782 2.29 6.60 -45.27
CA ASN A 782 1.58 6.97 -46.48
C ASN A 782 0.74 5.80 -47.04
N ALA A 783 1.27 4.57 -46.99
CA ALA A 783 0.54 3.39 -47.44
C ALA A 783 -0.73 3.16 -46.61
N LEU A 784 -0.63 3.26 -45.28
CA LEU A 784 -1.76 3.12 -44.36
C LEU A 784 -2.82 4.21 -44.58
N VAL A 785 -2.41 5.48 -44.68
CA VAL A 785 -3.35 6.59 -44.93
C VAL A 785 -4.06 6.43 -46.29
N ASN A 786 -3.36 5.93 -47.30
CA ASN A 786 -3.95 5.72 -48.62
C ASN A 786 -4.95 4.57 -48.65
N THR A 787 -4.65 3.44 -47.99
CA THR A 787 -5.61 2.31 -47.91
C THR A 787 -6.80 2.66 -47.05
N GLN A 788 -6.62 3.45 -45.98
CA GLN A 788 -7.72 3.99 -45.17
C GLN A 788 -8.69 4.82 -46.02
N LYS A 789 -8.18 5.71 -46.88
CA LYS A 789 -9.00 6.51 -47.81
C LYS A 789 -9.66 5.67 -48.91
N ALA A 790 -9.13 4.49 -49.20
CA ALA A 790 -9.62 3.59 -50.24
C ALA A 790 -10.65 2.56 -49.73
N LEU A 791 -11.03 2.61 -48.46
CA LEU A 791 -12.09 1.77 -47.91
C LEU A 791 -13.42 2.01 -48.63
N VAL A 792 -14.06 0.92 -49.08
CA VAL A 792 -15.33 0.95 -49.82
C VAL A 792 -16.42 0.33 -48.95
N LYS A 793 -17.48 1.08 -48.63
CA LYS A 793 -18.59 0.55 -47.83
C LYS A 793 -19.40 -0.49 -48.63
N VAL A 794 -19.93 -1.49 -47.94
CA VAL A 794 -20.88 -2.45 -48.55
C VAL A 794 -22.23 -1.76 -48.67
N ASP A 795 -22.72 -1.55 -49.90
CA ASP A 795 -24.07 -1.04 -50.14
C ASP A 795 -25.10 -2.08 -49.65
N LYS A 796 -25.76 -1.78 -48.52
CA LYS A 796 -27.04 -2.41 -48.20
C LYS A 796 -28.13 -1.65 -48.93
N ASP A 797 -28.46 -2.10 -50.13
CA ASP A 797 -29.65 -1.64 -50.84
C ASP A 797 -30.92 -2.01 -50.01
N PRO A 798 -31.73 -1.04 -49.55
CA PRO A 798 -32.97 -1.30 -48.82
C PRO A 798 -34.15 -1.73 -49.72
N SER A 799 -33.93 -1.96 -51.02
CA SER A 799 -34.98 -2.22 -52.00
C SER A 799 -34.75 -3.46 -52.86
N ALA A 800 -34.97 -4.64 -52.28
CA ALA A 800 -35.36 -5.83 -53.04
C ALA A 800 -36.58 -6.52 -52.36
N PRO A 801 -37.61 -6.94 -53.12
CA PRO A 801 -38.91 -7.32 -52.56
C PRO A 801 -38.88 -8.69 -51.90
N ASN A 802 -39.63 -8.78 -50.81
CA ASN A 802 -39.91 -9.99 -50.05
C ASN A 802 -40.83 -10.92 -50.88
N GLU A 803 -40.28 -11.96 -51.52
CA GLU A 803 -41.10 -13.07 -52.03
C GLU A 803 -41.21 -14.17 -50.97
N ASN A 804 -42.36 -14.14 -50.29
CA ASN A 804 -42.91 -15.29 -49.60
C ASN A 804 -43.70 -16.12 -50.61
N PRO A 805 -43.58 -17.46 -50.62
CA PRO A 805 -44.82 -18.23 -50.64
C PRO A 805 -44.76 -19.49 -49.76
N SER A 806 -45.65 -19.53 -48.78
CA SER A 806 -46.26 -20.77 -48.29
C SER A 806 -47.44 -21.13 -49.20
N ASP A 807 -47.43 -22.28 -49.86
CA ASP A 807 -48.42 -23.37 -49.67
C ASP A 807 -48.29 -24.49 -50.72
N LYS A 808 -48.42 -25.71 -50.19
CA LYS A 808 -48.34 -27.09 -50.76
C LYS A 808 -49.36 -27.38 -51.91
N PRO A 809 -49.51 -28.62 -52.49
CA PRO A 809 -48.87 -29.94 -52.21
C PRO A 809 -48.48 -30.81 -53.45
N SER A 810 -47.61 -31.81 -53.30
CA SER A 810 -47.92 -33.23 -53.61
C SER A 810 -46.70 -34.18 -53.54
N VAL A 811 -46.94 -35.30 -52.88
CA VAL A 811 -46.28 -36.61 -52.83
C VAL A 811 -45.71 -37.08 -54.19
N ASP A 812 -44.50 -37.66 -54.26
CA ASP A 812 -44.26 -39.11 -54.29
C ASP A 812 -42.77 -39.50 -54.47
N HIS A 813 -42.47 -40.71 -54.00
CA HIS A 813 -41.22 -41.46 -54.03
C HIS A 813 -40.67 -41.71 -55.46
N SER A 814 -39.34 -41.82 -55.59
CA SER A 814 -38.66 -43.10 -55.91
C SER A 814 -37.17 -42.91 -56.21
N ASP A 815 -36.39 -43.75 -55.53
CA ASP A 815 -35.36 -44.63 -56.05
C ASP A 815 -34.25 -44.12 -56.99
N ASP A 816 -33.05 -44.07 -56.40
CA ASP A 816 -31.98 -45.06 -56.60
C ASP A 816 -31.00 -44.96 -57.80
N VAL A 817 -29.74 -45.23 -57.42
CA VAL A 817 -28.56 -45.70 -58.18
C VAL A 817 -27.94 -44.87 -59.31
N GLY A 818 -26.62 -44.62 -59.17
CA GLY A 818 -25.70 -45.16 -60.18
C GLY A 818 -24.59 -44.27 -60.72
N THR A 819 -23.44 -44.30 -60.03
CA THR A 819 -22.09 -44.59 -60.58
C THR A 819 -21.59 -43.89 -61.86
N GLY A 820 -20.39 -43.30 -61.76
CA GLY A 820 -19.57 -43.00 -62.94
C GLY A 820 -18.27 -42.28 -62.64
N ASP A 821 -17.30 -43.01 -62.06
CA ASP A 821 -15.88 -42.66 -62.05
C ASP A 821 -15.33 -42.42 -63.47
N TYR A 822 -14.30 -41.57 -63.59
CA TYR A 822 -12.91 -41.94 -63.96
C TYR A 822 -12.12 -40.72 -64.49
N THR A 823 -11.08 -40.33 -63.72
CA THR A 823 -9.65 -40.10 -64.11
C THR A 823 -9.31 -39.35 -65.41
N ASN A 824 -8.22 -38.60 -65.59
CA ASN A 824 -6.97 -38.29 -64.88
C ASN A 824 -6.24 -37.30 -65.83
N LEU A 825 -5.53 -36.30 -65.31
CA LEU A 825 -4.14 -36.07 -65.73
C LEU A 825 -3.39 -35.25 -64.68
N THR A 826 -2.65 -35.99 -63.86
CA THR A 826 -1.62 -35.52 -62.93
C THR A 826 -0.28 -35.60 -63.64
N VAL A 827 0.57 -34.57 -63.57
CA VAL A 827 2.02 -34.63 -63.30
C VAL A 827 2.48 -33.21 -62.90
N ALA A 828 3.32 -32.93 -61.89
CA ALA A 828 3.60 -33.43 -60.55
C ALA A 828 4.94 -32.80 -60.11
N PHE A 829 5.21 -32.91 -58.79
CA PHE A 829 6.52 -32.88 -58.11
C PHE A 829 7.09 -31.50 -57.74
N THR A 830 7.52 -31.18 -56.51
CA THR A 830 7.53 -31.75 -55.12
C THR A 830 8.35 -30.74 -54.27
N VAL A 831 8.50 -30.70 -52.94
CA VAL A 831 8.58 -31.72 -51.87
C VAL A 831 8.51 -30.97 -50.51
N LEU A 832 7.72 -31.54 -49.58
CA LEU A 832 7.87 -31.73 -48.11
C LEU A 832 8.43 -30.58 -47.21
N GLY A 833 7.92 -30.35 -46.00
CA GLY A 833 6.96 -31.10 -45.19
C GLY A 833 7.38 -31.13 -43.71
N ILE A 834 6.36 -31.15 -42.83
CA ILE A 834 6.14 -32.06 -41.68
C ILE A 834 5.54 -31.29 -40.48
N SER A 835 4.22 -31.45 -40.35
CA SER A 835 3.46 -31.42 -39.10
C SER A 835 2.63 -32.71 -39.08
N ALA A 836 2.68 -33.49 -38.00
CA ALA A 836 1.76 -34.60 -37.69
C ALA A 836 1.70 -34.70 -36.15
N ILE A 837 0.60 -34.38 -35.46
CA ILE A 837 -0.70 -35.06 -35.33
C ILE A 837 -0.62 -36.42 -34.62
N GLY A 838 -1.44 -36.59 -33.58
CA GLY A 838 -2.17 -37.84 -33.38
C GLY A 838 -2.71 -38.15 -31.99
N GLY A 839 -4.04 -38.19 -31.86
CA GLY A 839 -4.69 -39.39 -31.30
C GLY A 839 -5.60 -39.26 -30.08
N TYR A 840 -6.91 -39.23 -30.34
CA TYR A 840 -8.03 -39.44 -29.42
C TYR A 840 -8.27 -40.95 -29.19
N ILE A 841 -8.78 -41.39 -28.02
CA ILE A 841 -9.77 -42.50 -27.80
C ILE A 841 -10.11 -42.70 -26.30
N LEU A 842 -11.41 -42.83 -26.01
CA LEU A 842 -12.04 -43.21 -24.72
C LEU A 842 -11.82 -44.69 -24.33
N TYR A 843 -11.84 -45.03 -23.02
CA TYR A 843 -12.96 -45.77 -22.35
C TYR A 843 -12.58 -46.42 -20.98
N ARG A 844 -13.50 -46.25 -20.01
CA ARG A 844 -13.84 -47.06 -18.79
C ARG A 844 -13.03 -46.97 -17.45
N LYS A 845 -13.75 -46.41 -16.43
CA LYS A 845 -14.04 -46.90 -15.04
C LYS A 845 -13.05 -47.91 -14.42
N ARG A 846 -12.59 -47.82 -13.16
CA ARG A 846 -13.29 -47.52 -11.88
C ARG A 846 -12.28 -47.55 -10.70
N LYS A 847 -12.60 -46.78 -9.64
CA LYS A 847 -12.41 -47.07 -8.18
C LYS A 847 -11.11 -46.66 -7.44
N ALA A 848 -11.23 -45.54 -6.71
CA ALA A 848 -11.21 -45.37 -5.24
C ALA A 848 -9.91 -45.44 -4.39
N MET A 849 -9.94 -44.57 -3.37
CA MET A 849 -9.14 -44.42 -2.12
C MET A 849 -7.94 -43.45 -2.24
N THR A 850 -7.73 -42.44 -1.38
CA THR A 850 -8.33 -42.04 -0.09
C THR A 850 -7.84 -40.63 0.29
N ASN A 851 -8.61 -39.93 1.13
CA ASN A 851 -8.32 -38.68 1.84
C ASN A 851 -7.02 -38.69 2.67
N GLN A 852 -6.46 -37.50 2.91
CA GLN A 852 -6.16 -36.91 4.24
C GLN A 852 -5.74 -35.45 4.00
N GLU A 853 -6.54 -34.47 4.43
CA GLU A 853 -6.48 -33.76 5.72
C GLU A 853 -5.24 -32.88 5.89
#